data_AF-A0A386TLK1-F1
#
_entry.id   AF-A0A386TLK1-F1
#
_cell.length_a   1.000
_cell.length_b   1.000
_cell.length_c   1.000
_cell.angle_alpha   90.00
_cell.angle_beta   90.00
_cell.angle_gamma   90.00
#
_symmetry.space_group_name_H-M   'P 1'
#
loop_
_entity.id
_entity.type
_entity.pdbx_description
1 polymer ?
#
loop_
_entity_poly.entity_id
_entity_poly.type
_entity_poly.pdbx_seq_one_letter_code
_entity_poly.pdbx_strand_id
1 'polypeptide(L)'
;MLRSFLLLVSPLLMSFCDGVCFMCPEICRCSQKSITCNSATESLKSRTHSRLVLNYISLKIISTHSFDGLKGVKRIEIAQSTSVETIEKEAFNNLLNVSEISIQNTRSLVHIHKWAFNHLPKLRYLSISNTGIGVFPDLTSIFSLESDFILYICDNLNLHSVPTNAFIGMTSEFTTMNLFNNGFQEIESHAFNGTKIDKLVLKNNKDLRVIHEDAFKGAFGPTMLDVSSTALETLPSRGLESVLMLVARSAFALKRLPPLNGLKSLREAQLTYPSHCCALLSWDSNREESVITALRNGSSNCADNSPANPSDVASDDSLASDIDGYTSAEDKFGSMDFYYPELDLCHRPALQCSPEADAFNPCEDIAGFSFLRVAIWFINVLAIVGNLTVLLVLFTSRCKLTVPKFLMCHLAFADLCIGVYLLMIATVDLMTRGHYSQHAIEWQTGAGCGIAGFLSVFGGELSVYTLSTITVERWHTITHALRLERRLGLRHASSIMVVGWVVCLGMALLPLMGVSSYNKVSMCLPMDIETPLSQAYIILLLLFNVGAFLVICGCYVRIYTAVRNPEFPGRTADAKIAKRMAVLIFTDFLCMAPISFFAISAAFKVPLITVTNSKILLVLFYPINSCTNPFLYAIFTRAFRKDAYILLSSMGCCESKANLYRMKTYCSENVTRSKSSSGSNGNSKAPRAVVWMSSFPHVTPRSQMQRV
;
A
#
# COMPACT_ATOMS: atom_id res chain seq x y z
N MET A 1 -17.96 -24.86 51.43
CA MET A 1 -17.45 -24.59 52.80
C MET A 1 -15.95 -24.82 52.84
N LEU A 2 -15.13 -23.82 52.47
CA LEU A 2 -13.75 -23.67 52.94
C LEU A 2 -13.19 -22.32 52.46
N ARG A 3 -13.62 -21.23 53.11
CA ARG A 3 -13.11 -19.87 52.88
C ARG A 3 -13.32 -19.04 54.15
N SER A 4 -12.91 -19.56 55.29
CA SER A 4 -13.00 -18.86 56.59
C SER A 4 -12.17 -19.61 57.62
N PHE A 5 -10.83 -19.58 57.53
CA PHE A 5 -9.92 -19.87 58.64
C PHE A 5 -8.51 -19.53 58.17
N LEU A 6 -8.07 -18.30 58.44
CA LEU A 6 -6.68 -17.82 58.60
C LEU A 6 -6.66 -16.28 58.50
N LEU A 7 -7.46 -15.64 59.36
CA LEU A 7 -7.24 -14.28 59.84
C LEU A 7 -7.02 -14.44 61.34
N LEU A 8 -5.81 -14.09 61.82
CA LEU A 8 -5.39 -13.85 63.21
C LEU A 8 -4.05 -14.53 63.55
N VAL A 9 -2.94 -13.98 63.04
CA VAL A 9 -1.70 -13.82 63.82
C VAL A 9 -0.99 -12.52 63.38
N SER A 10 -1.14 -11.50 64.22
CA SER A 10 -0.27 -10.34 64.52
C SER A 10 0.63 -9.69 63.43
N PRO A 11 0.43 -8.40 63.12
CA PRO A 11 1.42 -7.52 62.50
C PRO A 11 2.25 -6.84 63.59
N LEU A 12 3.34 -7.48 64.03
CA LEU A 12 4.33 -6.89 64.93
C LEU A 12 5.73 -7.31 64.48
N LEU A 13 6.05 -6.91 63.25
CA LEU A 13 7.42 -6.73 62.76
C LEU A 13 7.39 -5.47 61.88
N MET A 14 7.50 -4.36 62.61
CA MET A 14 8.05 -3.07 62.22
C MET A 14 8.50 -2.99 60.75
N SER A 15 7.67 -2.29 59.98
CA SER A 15 8.07 -1.30 58.98
C SER A 15 9.57 -0.99 58.96
N PHE A 16 10.33 -1.72 58.14
CA PHE A 16 11.47 -1.12 57.45
C PHE A 16 10.90 -0.40 56.25
N CYS A 17 10.61 0.89 56.47
CA CYS A 17 10.41 1.84 55.41
C CYS A 17 11.78 2.04 54.74
N ASP A 18 12.12 1.21 53.74
CA ASP A 18 13.17 1.53 52.76
C ASP A 18 12.64 2.63 51.82
N GLY A 19 12.32 3.79 52.40
CA GLY A 19 12.16 5.03 51.68
C GLY A 19 13.56 5.54 51.37
N VAL A 20 13.95 5.51 50.10
CA VAL A 20 15.21 6.09 49.64
C VAL A 20 15.20 7.58 50.02
N CYS A 21 15.95 7.93 51.07
CA CYS A 21 15.97 9.27 51.62
C CYS A 21 17.03 10.10 50.89
N PHE A 22 16.70 11.35 50.57
CA PHE A 22 17.66 12.31 50.01
C PHE A 22 18.89 12.42 50.90
N MET A 23 20.06 12.10 50.37
CA MET A 23 21.33 12.36 51.04
C MET A 23 21.99 13.58 50.40
N CYS A 24 22.25 14.61 51.20
CA CYS A 24 22.95 15.80 50.74
C CYS A 24 24.40 15.44 50.35
N PRO A 25 24.85 15.77 49.13
CA PRO A 25 26.23 15.50 48.72
C PRO A 25 27.24 16.23 49.60
N GLU A 26 28.41 15.64 49.81
CA GLU A 26 29.44 16.18 50.71
C GLU A 26 29.99 17.56 50.31
N ILE A 27 29.92 17.89 49.01
CA ILE A 27 30.39 19.16 48.45
C ILE A 27 29.29 20.23 48.42
N CYS A 28 28.13 19.96 49.02
CA CYS A 28 26.96 20.83 49.00
C CYS A 28 26.47 21.12 50.43
N ARG A 29 25.86 22.28 50.61
CA ARG A 29 25.09 22.63 51.81
C ARG A 29 23.60 22.58 51.45
N CYS A 30 22.88 21.63 52.04
CA CYS A 30 21.45 21.49 51.84
C CYS A 30 20.68 22.02 53.07
N SER A 31 19.63 22.79 52.80
CA SER A 31 18.62 23.24 53.76
C SER A 31 17.26 22.62 53.39
N GLN A 32 16.23 22.82 54.20
CA GLN A 32 14.85 22.45 53.83
C GLN A 32 14.34 23.19 52.58
N LYS A 33 14.97 24.32 52.20
CA LYS A 33 14.50 25.20 51.11
C LYS A 33 15.51 25.47 50.01
N SER A 34 16.79 25.16 50.21
CA SER A 34 17.84 25.50 49.23
C SER A 34 18.96 24.47 49.22
N ILE A 35 19.61 24.36 48.07
CA ILE A 35 20.85 23.62 47.90
C ILE A 35 21.89 24.56 47.30
N THR A 36 23.08 24.59 47.91
CA THR A 36 24.20 25.42 47.45
C THR A 36 25.47 24.59 47.42
N CYS A 37 26.09 24.48 46.24
CA CYS A 37 27.35 23.79 46.01
C CYS A 37 28.27 24.77 45.28
N ASN A 38 29.33 25.26 45.93
CA ASN A 38 30.25 26.26 45.38
C ASN A 38 31.72 25.92 45.69
N SER A 39 32.65 26.75 45.23
CA SER A 39 34.09 26.56 45.50
C SER A 39 34.46 26.56 46.99
N ALA A 40 33.70 27.23 47.85
CA ALA A 40 33.94 27.27 49.29
C ALA A 40 33.49 25.97 49.98
N THR A 41 32.40 25.33 49.51
CA THR A 41 31.98 24.02 49.99
C THR A 41 32.86 22.90 49.43
N GLU A 42 33.42 23.09 48.23
CA GLU A 42 34.40 22.18 47.63
C GLU A 42 35.75 22.20 48.36
N SER A 43 36.27 23.37 48.72
CA SER A 43 37.58 23.52 49.38
C SER A 43 37.64 22.99 50.81
N LEU A 44 36.49 22.80 51.46
CA LEU A 44 36.39 22.24 52.80
C LEU A 44 36.82 20.76 52.88
N LYS A 45 36.99 20.08 51.73
CA LYS A 45 37.30 18.64 51.68
C LYS A 45 38.34 18.27 50.62
N SER A 46 39.34 17.49 51.04
CA SER A 46 40.58 17.14 50.30
C SER A 46 40.42 16.25 49.05
N ARG A 47 39.20 15.89 48.63
CA ARG A 47 38.96 14.97 47.49
C ARG A 47 38.33 15.70 46.32
N THR A 48 38.93 15.57 45.14
CA THR A 48 38.39 16.07 43.87
C THR A 48 37.17 15.25 43.45
N HIS A 49 35.98 15.85 43.49
CA HIS A 49 34.75 15.21 43.04
C HIS A 49 34.48 15.58 41.59
N SER A 50 34.63 14.63 40.66
CA SER A 50 34.36 14.85 39.24
C SER A 50 32.87 14.80 38.90
N ARG A 51 32.04 14.25 39.78
CA ARG A 51 30.61 14.00 39.54
C ARG A 51 29.78 14.41 40.76
N LEU A 52 28.75 15.22 40.52
CA LEU A 52 27.74 15.64 41.48
C LEU A 52 26.40 15.02 41.07
N VAL A 53 25.82 14.19 41.94
CA VAL A 53 24.53 13.51 41.70
C VAL A 53 23.54 13.93 42.77
N LEU A 54 22.37 14.38 42.35
CA LEU A 54 21.26 14.79 43.20
C LEU A 54 20.05 13.92 42.88
N ASN A 55 19.85 12.88 43.69
CA ASN A 55 18.73 11.94 43.55
C ASN A 55 17.69 12.16 44.64
N TYR A 56 16.40 12.07 44.30
CA TYR A 56 15.29 12.16 45.25
C TYR A 56 15.23 13.50 46.01
N ILE A 57 15.55 14.62 45.35
CA ILE A 57 15.50 15.95 45.96
C ILE A 57 14.08 16.23 46.48
N SER A 58 13.98 16.60 47.76
CA SER A 58 12.73 17.00 48.42
C SER A 58 12.40 18.51 48.29
N LEU A 59 13.32 19.27 47.68
CA LEU A 59 13.15 20.70 47.39
C LEU A 59 12.20 20.91 46.22
N LYS A 60 11.39 21.96 46.30
CA LYS A 60 10.55 22.43 45.19
C LYS A 60 11.30 23.23 44.14
N ILE A 61 12.35 23.95 44.56
CA ILE A 61 13.03 24.94 43.72
C ILE A 61 14.53 24.67 43.77
N ILE A 62 15.16 24.67 42.59
CA ILE A 62 16.61 24.82 42.46
C ILE A 62 16.88 26.31 42.31
N SER A 63 17.44 26.89 43.37
CA SER A 63 17.60 28.34 43.51
C SER A 63 18.67 28.91 42.58
N THR A 64 18.58 30.21 42.35
CA THR A 64 19.60 31.02 41.68
C THR A 64 20.99 30.76 42.31
N HIS A 65 22.03 30.58 41.49
CA HIS A 65 23.40 30.31 41.93
C HIS A 65 23.60 29.03 42.77
N SER A 66 22.70 28.05 42.67
CA SER A 66 22.83 26.77 43.41
C SER A 66 24.13 26.03 43.13
N PHE A 67 24.72 26.17 41.94
CA PHE A 67 25.96 25.48 41.54
C PHE A 67 27.12 26.44 41.24
N ASP A 68 27.05 27.71 41.67
CA ASP A 68 27.97 28.75 41.23
C ASP A 68 29.44 28.48 41.61
N GLY A 69 30.35 28.65 40.64
CA GLY A 69 31.79 28.62 40.86
C GLY A 69 32.41 27.27 41.23
N LEU A 70 31.74 26.13 40.96
CA LEU A 70 32.34 24.79 41.11
C LEU A 70 33.54 24.62 40.16
N LYS A 71 34.69 24.18 40.68
CA LYS A 71 35.94 24.07 39.89
C LYS A 71 36.32 22.63 39.57
N GLY A 72 36.08 21.66 40.44
CA GLY A 72 36.46 20.26 40.22
C GLY A 72 35.38 19.39 39.56
N VAL A 73 34.12 19.82 39.61
CA VAL A 73 32.98 19.05 39.09
C VAL A 73 32.92 19.11 37.57
N LYS A 74 32.86 17.94 36.92
CA LYS A 74 32.70 17.79 35.47
C LYS A 74 31.27 17.39 35.08
N ARG A 75 30.59 16.59 35.89
CA ARG A 75 29.23 16.10 35.61
C ARG A 75 28.28 16.50 36.73
N ILE A 76 27.15 17.13 36.38
CA ILE A 76 26.03 17.40 37.29
C ILE A 76 24.81 16.61 36.83
N GLU A 77 24.26 15.78 37.71
CA GLU A 77 23.12 14.91 37.45
C GLU A 77 22.02 15.18 38.47
N ILE A 78 20.82 15.50 38.00
CA ILE A 78 19.61 15.70 38.80
C ILE A 78 18.62 14.65 38.36
N ALA A 79 18.37 13.64 39.21
CA ALA A 79 17.52 12.53 38.82
C ALA A 79 16.48 12.14 39.89
N GLN A 80 15.45 11.42 39.45
CA GLN A 80 14.48 10.72 40.32
C GLN A 80 13.84 11.63 41.38
N SER A 81 13.64 12.91 41.06
CA SER A 81 13.11 13.90 42.00
C SER A 81 11.63 14.13 41.74
N THR A 82 10.81 13.89 42.76
CA THR A 82 9.34 14.03 42.71
C THR A 82 8.85 15.39 43.21
N SER A 83 9.73 16.20 43.81
CA SER A 83 9.35 17.47 44.44
C SER A 83 9.76 18.69 43.64
N VAL A 84 10.81 18.61 42.81
CA VAL A 84 11.36 19.76 42.07
C VAL A 84 10.35 20.22 41.02
N GLU A 85 9.85 21.44 41.16
CA GLU A 85 8.86 22.09 40.30
C GLU A 85 9.51 23.15 39.39
N THR A 86 10.58 23.81 39.84
CA THR A 86 11.19 24.95 39.12
C THR A 86 12.71 25.00 39.24
N ILE A 87 13.38 25.35 38.13
CA ILE A 87 14.79 25.76 38.11
C ILE A 87 14.85 27.26 37.85
N GLU A 88 15.41 28.02 38.79
CA GLU A 88 15.53 29.48 38.68
C GLU A 88 16.63 29.90 37.69
N LYS A 89 16.62 31.18 37.34
CA LYS A 89 17.65 31.82 36.52
C LYS A 89 19.02 31.64 37.15
N GLU A 90 20.07 31.53 36.33
CA GLU A 90 21.47 31.44 36.78
C GLU A 90 21.73 30.33 37.81
N ALA A 91 20.91 29.27 37.83
CA ALA A 91 21.14 28.10 38.67
C ALA A 91 22.45 27.39 38.30
N PHE A 92 22.73 27.27 36.99
CA PHE A 92 23.98 26.78 36.42
C PHE A 92 24.74 27.94 35.79
N ASN A 93 25.55 28.65 36.59
CA ASN A 93 26.22 29.86 36.18
C ASN A 93 27.75 29.71 36.23
N ASN A 94 28.45 30.20 35.20
CA ASN A 94 29.91 30.33 35.16
C ASN A 94 30.69 29.05 35.52
N LEU A 95 30.20 27.90 35.07
CA LEU A 95 30.80 26.58 35.35
C LEU A 95 31.87 26.24 34.32
N LEU A 96 33.10 26.69 34.56
CA LEU A 96 34.21 26.61 33.59
C LEU A 96 34.72 25.18 33.29
N ASN A 97 34.39 24.20 34.14
CA ASN A 97 34.88 22.82 34.02
C ASN A 97 33.77 21.76 33.85
N VAL A 98 32.51 22.16 33.88
CA VAL A 98 31.39 21.23 33.72
C VAL A 98 31.24 20.86 32.26
N SER A 99 31.38 19.57 31.98
CA SER A 99 31.24 18.97 30.66
C SER A 99 29.87 18.35 30.42
N GLU A 100 29.16 17.95 31.48
CA GLU A 100 27.89 17.25 31.35
C GLU A 100 26.86 17.72 32.38
N ILE A 101 25.66 18.04 31.91
CA ILE A 101 24.49 18.33 32.76
C ILE A 101 23.36 17.41 32.32
N SER A 102 22.77 16.70 33.29
CA SER A 102 21.65 15.81 33.02
C SER A 102 20.54 15.99 34.05
N ILE A 103 19.32 16.22 33.57
CA ILE A 103 18.09 16.33 34.35
C ILE A 103 17.16 15.23 33.87
N GLN A 104 16.95 14.19 34.68
CA GLN A 104 16.22 12.98 34.26
C GLN A 104 15.15 12.59 35.27
N ASN A 105 14.02 12.05 34.81
CA ASN A 105 12.99 11.49 35.68
C ASN A 105 12.51 12.49 36.76
N THR A 106 12.33 13.75 36.36
CA THR A 106 11.83 14.83 37.23
C THR A 106 10.47 15.32 36.73
N ARG A 107 9.47 14.44 36.79
CA ARG A 107 8.14 14.70 36.20
C ARG A 107 7.42 15.92 36.77
N SER A 108 7.75 16.30 38.00
CA SER A 108 7.17 17.48 38.65
C SER A 108 7.79 18.80 38.16
N LEU A 109 8.91 18.77 37.43
CA LEU A 109 9.57 19.95 36.91
C LEU A 109 8.76 20.52 35.75
N VAL A 110 8.13 21.68 35.94
CA VAL A 110 7.26 22.31 34.93
C VAL A 110 7.94 23.53 34.30
N HIS A 111 8.81 24.22 35.04
CA HIS A 111 9.40 25.48 34.60
C HIS A 111 10.93 25.51 34.75
N ILE A 112 11.61 25.82 33.65
CA ILE A 112 13.03 26.19 33.65
C ILE A 112 13.09 27.66 33.24
N HIS A 113 13.56 28.52 34.13
CA HIS A 113 13.63 29.95 33.86
C HIS A 113 14.61 30.26 32.73
N LYS A 114 14.36 31.39 32.06
CA LYS A 114 15.32 31.99 31.13
C LYS A 114 16.68 32.20 31.83
N TRP A 115 17.78 31.95 31.12
CA TRP A 115 19.15 32.01 31.67
C TRP A 115 19.46 31.05 32.82
N ALA A 116 18.67 29.99 33.03
CA ALA A 116 19.01 28.95 34.00
C ALA A 116 20.37 28.29 33.68
N PHE A 117 20.68 28.11 32.40
CA PHE A 117 21.98 27.68 31.89
C PHE A 117 22.74 28.89 31.33
N ASN A 118 23.77 29.35 32.03
CA ASN A 118 24.51 30.55 31.67
C ASN A 118 26.02 30.34 31.71
N HIS A 119 26.68 30.68 30.61
CA HIS A 119 28.13 30.66 30.41
C HIS A 119 28.79 29.34 30.87
N LEU A 120 28.67 28.33 30.01
CA LEU A 120 29.14 26.96 30.25
C LEU A 120 30.12 26.55 29.12
N PRO A 121 31.33 27.13 29.08
CA PRO A 121 32.22 27.05 27.90
C PRO A 121 32.74 25.64 27.60
N LYS A 122 32.76 24.73 28.58
CA LYS A 122 33.18 23.33 28.41
C LYS A 122 32.03 22.33 28.32
N LEU A 123 30.78 22.79 28.25
CA LEU A 123 29.63 21.90 28.24
C LEU A 123 29.57 21.13 26.91
N ARG A 124 29.65 19.81 26.96
CA ARG A 124 29.56 18.93 25.80
C ARG A 124 28.24 18.16 25.74
N TYR A 125 27.63 17.87 26.88
CA TYR A 125 26.41 17.07 26.96
C TYR A 125 25.36 17.75 27.83
N LEU A 126 24.20 18.03 27.25
CA LEU A 126 23.02 18.51 27.98
C LEU A 126 21.86 17.56 27.73
N SER A 127 21.31 16.99 28.81
CA SER A 127 20.17 16.09 28.75
C SER A 127 19.04 16.55 29.66
N ILE A 128 17.84 16.65 29.10
CA ILE A 128 16.58 16.95 29.80
C ILE A 128 15.57 15.88 29.39
N SER A 129 15.31 14.93 30.29
CA SER A 129 14.46 13.78 29.97
C SER A 129 13.41 13.44 31.01
N ASN A 130 12.24 12.99 30.54
CA ASN A 130 11.10 12.58 31.36
C ASN A 130 10.76 13.64 32.44
N THR A 131 10.57 14.88 31.98
CA THR A 131 10.19 16.03 32.80
C THR A 131 8.78 16.52 32.44
N GLY A 132 8.21 17.38 33.28
CA GLY A 132 6.88 17.97 33.05
C GLY A 132 6.91 19.29 32.28
N ILE A 133 8.05 19.70 31.72
CA ILE A 133 8.22 21.03 31.12
C ILE A 133 7.26 21.24 29.93
N GLY A 134 6.54 22.37 29.96
CA GLY A 134 5.63 22.77 28.87
C GLY A 134 6.24 23.75 27.88
N VAL A 135 7.35 24.40 28.24
CA VAL A 135 8.01 25.44 27.44
C VAL A 135 9.44 25.00 27.13
N PHE A 136 9.89 25.26 25.90
CA PHE A 136 11.23 24.90 25.46
C PHE A 136 12.28 25.65 26.30
N PRO A 137 13.31 24.96 26.84
CA PRO A 137 14.31 25.58 27.71
C PRO A 137 15.14 26.59 26.94
N ASP A 138 15.47 27.73 27.57
CA ASP A 138 16.37 28.72 26.97
C ASP A 138 17.82 28.21 26.98
N LEU A 139 18.34 27.91 25.80
CA LEU A 139 19.72 27.45 25.60
C LEU A 139 20.65 28.55 25.10
N THR A 140 20.14 29.77 24.93
CA THR A 140 20.82 30.82 24.15
C THR A 140 22.05 31.42 24.83
N SER A 141 22.19 31.20 26.13
CA SER A 141 23.25 31.79 26.96
C SER A 141 24.32 30.77 27.39
N ILE A 142 24.34 29.58 26.79
CA ILE A 142 25.30 28.52 27.12
C ILE A 142 26.71 28.87 26.62
N PHE A 143 26.85 29.29 25.36
CA PHE A 143 28.13 29.65 24.71
C PHE A 143 29.23 28.60 24.89
N SER A 144 28.92 27.33 24.61
CA SER A 144 29.92 26.26 24.64
C SER A 144 30.93 26.39 23.51
N LEU A 145 32.19 26.06 23.79
CA LEU A 145 33.33 26.07 22.86
C LEU A 145 33.82 24.65 22.53
N GLU A 146 33.17 23.62 23.06
CA GLU A 146 33.55 22.22 22.82
C GLU A 146 33.04 21.73 21.45
N SER A 147 33.87 20.93 20.78
CA SER A 147 33.47 20.17 19.60
C SER A 147 32.53 19.02 19.99
N ASP A 148 31.64 18.63 19.07
CA ASP A 148 30.67 17.55 19.25
C ASP A 148 29.73 17.77 20.44
N PHE A 149 29.05 18.91 20.46
CA PHE A 149 28.02 19.20 21.46
C PHE A 149 26.81 18.30 21.23
N ILE A 150 26.37 17.59 22.26
CA ILE A 150 25.25 16.65 22.23
C ILE A 150 24.12 17.20 23.09
N LEU A 151 22.99 17.49 22.44
CA LEU A 151 21.75 17.85 23.09
C LEU A 151 20.79 16.66 23.11
N TYR A 152 20.25 16.34 24.28
CA TYR A 152 19.19 15.35 24.47
C TYR A 152 17.98 15.99 25.14
N ILE A 153 16.87 16.11 24.40
CA ILE A 153 15.57 16.48 24.95
C ILE A 153 14.61 15.36 24.55
N CYS A 154 14.25 14.50 25.49
CA CYS A 154 13.42 13.33 25.20
C CYS A 154 12.39 13.05 26.30
N ASP A 155 11.31 12.36 25.94
CA ASP A 155 10.25 11.96 26.88
C ASP A 155 9.54 13.14 27.59
N ASN A 156 9.58 14.35 27.00
CA ASN A 156 8.87 15.53 27.54
C ASN A 156 7.55 15.72 26.78
N LEU A 157 6.50 15.05 27.25
CA LEU A 157 5.21 14.97 26.55
C LEU A 157 4.41 16.28 26.52
N ASN A 158 4.69 17.21 27.43
CA ASN A 158 4.01 18.52 27.49
C ASN A 158 4.69 19.57 26.60
N LEU A 159 5.80 19.24 25.96
CA LEU A 159 6.59 20.18 25.16
C LEU A 159 6.05 20.23 23.72
N HIS A 160 5.31 21.29 23.39
CA HIS A 160 4.49 21.34 22.17
C HIS A 160 5.16 21.90 20.92
N SER A 161 6.17 22.76 21.02
CA SER A 161 6.83 23.32 19.84
C SER A 161 8.31 23.58 20.09
N VAL A 162 9.06 23.67 18.98
CA VAL A 162 10.42 24.20 18.99
C VAL A 162 10.35 25.65 18.48
N PRO A 163 10.62 26.65 19.35
CA PRO A 163 10.43 28.04 19.00
C PRO A 163 11.51 28.58 18.07
N THR A 164 11.22 29.71 17.45
CA THR A 164 12.16 30.49 16.63
C THR A 164 13.47 30.78 17.39
N ASN A 165 14.63 30.57 16.75
CA ASN A 165 15.97 30.77 17.31
C ASN A 165 16.26 30.00 18.62
N ALA A 166 15.61 28.86 18.87
CA ALA A 166 15.73 28.10 20.13
C ALA A 166 17.18 27.73 20.52
N PHE A 167 18.06 27.60 19.54
CA PHE A 167 19.42 27.08 19.73
C PHE A 167 20.53 28.12 19.47
N ILE A 168 20.17 29.37 19.17
CA ILE A 168 21.16 30.41 18.84
C ILE A 168 22.05 30.70 20.06
N GLY A 169 23.38 30.73 19.90
CA GLY A 169 24.29 30.98 21.02
C GLY A 169 24.55 29.77 21.94
N MET A 170 23.98 28.60 21.64
CA MET A 170 24.26 27.36 22.38
C MET A 170 25.73 26.92 22.21
N THR A 171 26.21 26.84 20.97
CA THR A 171 27.60 26.54 20.59
C THR A 171 27.90 27.08 19.19
N SER A 172 29.16 27.36 18.90
CA SER A 172 29.65 27.71 17.55
C SER A 172 30.06 26.50 16.70
N GLU A 173 30.11 25.31 17.31
CA GLU A 173 30.56 24.05 16.70
C GLU A 173 29.40 23.17 16.23
N PHE A 174 29.72 22.07 15.54
CA PHE A 174 28.74 21.09 15.08
C PHE A 174 28.04 20.38 16.24
N THR A 175 26.72 20.23 16.10
CA THR A 175 25.84 19.69 17.14
C THR A 175 25.13 18.41 16.72
N THR A 176 24.99 17.49 17.67
CA THR A 176 24.06 16.36 17.58
C THR A 176 22.84 16.66 18.46
N MET A 177 21.68 16.82 17.83
CA MET A 177 20.41 17.12 18.50
C MET A 177 19.49 15.90 18.49
N ASN A 178 19.26 15.32 19.66
CA ASN A 178 18.32 14.23 19.88
C ASN A 178 17.06 14.77 20.56
N LEU A 179 16.03 14.98 19.76
CA LEU A 179 14.77 15.62 20.11
C LEU A 179 13.58 14.64 19.93
N PHE A 180 13.70 13.42 20.45
CA PHE A 180 12.76 12.32 20.19
C PHE A 180 11.78 12.07 21.35
N ASN A 181 10.61 11.50 21.04
CA ASN A 181 9.58 11.14 22.01
C ASN A 181 9.08 12.32 22.89
N ASN A 182 8.97 13.52 22.32
CA ASN A 182 8.35 14.68 22.97
C ASN A 182 6.93 14.90 22.41
N GLY A 183 6.22 15.87 22.99
CA GLY A 183 4.88 16.28 22.56
C GLY A 183 4.84 17.30 21.41
N PHE A 184 5.91 17.38 20.59
CA PHE A 184 6.00 18.41 19.55
C PHE A 184 4.88 18.27 18.53
N GLN A 185 4.22 19.36 18.22
CA GLN A 185 3.17 19.51 17.21
C GLN A 185 3.70 20.23 15.97
N GLU A 186 4.57 21.22 16.18
CA GLU A 186 5.19 22.02 15.12
C GLU A 186 6.63 22.43 15.45
N ILE A 187 7.41 22.67 14.40
CA ILE A 187 8.73 23.33 14.45
C ILE A 187 8.60 24.66 13.71
N GLU A 188 8.80 25.76 14.43
CA GLU A 188 8.62 27.12 13.92
C GLU A 188 9.67 27.50 12.85
N SER A 189 9.36 28.55 12.08
CA SER A 189 10.30 29.15 11.14
C SER A 189 11.57 29.62 11.87
N HIS A 190 12.75 29.46 11.25
CA HIS A 190 14.03 29.84 11.84
C HIS A 190 14.33 29.21 13.21
N ALA A 191 13.70 28.08 13.57
CA ALA A 191 13.97 27.37 14.82
C ALA A 191 15.46 27.03 15.00
N PHE A 192 16.13 26.65 13.91
CA PHE A 192 17.53 26.22 13.89
C PHE A 192 18.52 27.31 13.44
N ASN A 193 18.07 28.56 13.32
CA ASN A 193 18.88 29.65 12.80
C ASN A 193 20.17 29.89 13.63
N GLY A 194 21.29 30.10 12.93
CA GLY A 194 22.59 30.36 13.55
C GLY A 194 23.26 29.12 14.17
N THR A 195 22.82 27.91 13.80
CA THR A 195 23.38 26.66 14.34
C THR A 195 24.02 25.78 13.26
N LYS A 196 25.07 25.05 13.64
CA LYS A 196 25.67 23.99 12.82
C LYS A 196 25.18 22.64 13.32
N ILE A 197 24.40 21.95 12.51
CA ILE A 197 23.75 20.69 12.87
C ILE A 197 24.41 19.58 12.07
N ASP A 198 25.01 18.62 12.76
CA ASP A 198 25.46 17.39 12.13
C ASP A 198 24.31 16.38 12.06
N LYS A 199 23.70 16.08 13.21
CA LYS A 199 22.63 15.09 13.30
C LYS A 199 21.41 15.66 14.03
N LEU A 200 20.23 15.52 13.41
CA LEU A 200 18.94 15.90 13.99
C LEU A 200 17.99 14.71 14.02
N VAL A 201 17.59 14.30 15.22
CA VAL A 201 16.67 13.19 15.45
C VAL A 201 15.36 13.71 16.05
N LEU A 202 14.29 13.69 15.26
CA LEU A 202 12.92 14.06 15.61
C LEU A 202 11.99 12.83 15.72
N LYS A 203 12.59 11.64 15.91
CA LYS A 203 11.89 10.37 15.94
C LYS A 203 10.79 10.32 17.01
N ASN A 204 9.69 9.62 16.72
CA ASN A 204 8.61 9.31 17.66
C ASN A 204 7.93 10.53 18.31
N ASN A 205 8.04 11.71 17.69
CA ASN A 205 7.14 12.85 17.99
C ASN A 205 5.85 12.63 17.20
N LYS A 206 4.93 11.85 17.77
CA LYS A 206 3.74 11.35 17.07
C LYS A 206 2.79 12.45 16.62
N ASP A 207 2.75 13.55 17.35
CA ASP A 207 1.87 14.68 17.06
C ASP A 207 2.52 15.74 16.16
N LEU A 208 3.78 15.55 15.76
CA LEU A 208 4.52 16.52 14.93
C LEU A 208 3.98 16.47 13.50
N ARG A 209 3.25 17.52 13.11
CA ARG A 209 2.54 17.62 11.81
C ARG A 209 3.24 18.53 10.82
N VAL A 210 3.91 19.57 11.30
CA VAL A 210 4.49 20.61 10.44
C VAL A 210 5.91 20.96 10.88
N ILE A 211 6.82 20.96 9.91
CA ILE A 211 8.09 21.69 10.00
C ILE A 211 7.97 22.84 9.01
N HIS A 212 8.06 24.08 9.50
CA HIS A 212 7.94 25.26 8.66
C HIS A 212 9.01 25.29 7.56
N GLU A 213 8.66 25.82 6.38
CA GLU A 213 9.56 25.91 5.21
C GLU A 213 10.91 26.60 5.52
N ASP A 214 10.88 27.63 6.38
CA ASP A 214 12.06 28.38 6.79
C ASP A 214 12.69 27.86 8.10
N ALA A 215 12.30 26.69 8.62
CA ALA A 215 12.80 26.18 9.91
C ALA A 215 14.34 26.03 9.95
N PHE A 216 14.93 25.59 8.82
CA PHE A 216 16.38 25.41 8.64
C PHE A 216 17.09 26.63 8.05
N LYS A 217 16.39 27.75 7.85
CA LYS A 217 17.00 28.95 7.26
C LYS A 217 18.02 29.56 8.23
N GLY A 218 19.24 29.78 7.74
CA GLY A 218 20.36 30.25 8.55
C GLY A 218 21.03 29.17 9.41
N ALA A 219 20.58 27.90 9.30
CA ALA A 219 21.29 26.75 9.84
C ALA A 219 22.30 26.20 8.81
N PHE A 220 23.37 25.58 9.28
CA PHE A 220 24.26 24.76 8.46
C PHE A 220 23.99 23.29 8.76
N GLY A 221 23.71 22.46 7.74
CA GLY A 221 23.18 21.11 7.93
C GLY A 221 21.64 21.10 7.97
N PRO A 222 20.99 20.02 8.46
CA PRO A 222 21.57 18.82 9.05
C PRO A 222 22.25 17.89 8.03
N THR A 223 23.30 17.18 8.45
CA THR A 223 23.91 16.09 7.67
C THR A 223 23.05 14.82 7.71
N MET A 224 22.48 14.51 8.88
CA MET A 224 21.58 13.38 9.10
C MET A 224 20.25 13.87 9.70
N LEU A 225 19.13 13.50 9.08
CA LEU A 225 17.78 13.84 9.54
C LEU A 225 16.96 12.57 9.77
N ASP A 226 16.49 12.35 10.99
CA ASP A 226 15.56 11.27 11.34
C ASP A 226 14.20 11.84 11.77
N VAL A 227 13.17 11.62 10.96
CA VAL A 227 11.77 12.01 11.18
C VAL A 227 10.86 10.78 11.33
N SER A 228 11.42 9.64 11.70
CA SER A 228 10.68 8.38 11.83
C SER A 228 9.54 8.48 12.85
N SER A 229 8.41 7.82 12.56
CA SER A 229 7.26 7.75 13.48
C SER A 229 6.70 9.14 13.87
N THR A 230 6.67 10.07 12.90
CA THR A 230 6.04 11.39 13.02
C THR A 230 4.77 11.46 12.17
N ALA A 231 3.94 12.48 12.38
CA ALA A 231 2.73 12.77 11.59
C ALA A 231 2.96 13.83 10.51
N LEU A 232 4.22 14.01 10.06
CA LEU A 232 4.57 14.98 9.03
C LEU A 232 3.96 14.62 7.69
N GLU A 233 3.25 15.56 7.07
CA GLU A 233 2.69 15.35 5.72
C GLU A 233 3.72 15.61 4.61
N THR A 234 4.60 16.58 4.84
CA THR A 234 5.67 17.00 3.92
C THR A 234 6.91 17.42 4.69
N LEU A 235 8.07 17.30 4.05
CA LEU A 235 9.32 17.92 4.51
C LEU A 235 9.48 19.31 3.89
N PRO A 236 10.20 20.24 4.54
CA PRO A 236 10.44 21.58 3.99
C PRO A 236 11.20 21.50 2.66
N SER A 237 10.87 22.40 1.74
CA SER A 237 11.45 22.44 0.39
C SER A 237 12.86 23.04 0.35
N ARG A 238 13.29 23.72 1.41
CA ARG A 238 14.57 24.43 1.52
C ARG A 238 15.30 24.07 2.81
N GLY A 239 16.61 24.22 2.81
CA GLY A 239 17.46 23.95 3.98
C GLY A 239 17.83 22.47 4.20
N LEU A 240 17.41 21.57 3.31
CA LEU A 240 17.79 20.15 3.35
C LEU A 240 18.93 19.79 2.38
N GLU A 241 19.58 20.79 1.77
CA GLU A 241 20.57 20.59 0.71
C GLU A 241 21.81 19.82 1.17
N SER A 242 22.13 19.89 2.46
CA SER A 242 23.28 19.25 3.10
C SER A 242 22.97 17.85 3.65
N VAL A 243 21.72 17.38 3.58
CA VAL A 243 21.31 16.08 4.12
C VAL A 243 21.97 14.97 3.29
N LEU A 244 22.83 14.19 3.93
CA LEU A 244 23.44 12.97 3.39
C LEU A 244 22.58 11.74 3.71
N MET A 245 21.95 11.71 4.88
CA MET A 245 21.11 10.58 5.31
C MET A 245 19.74 11.04 5.79
N LEU A 246 18.68 10.51 5.16
CA LEU A 246 17.29 10.75 5.54
C LEU A 246 16.64 9.48 6.07
N VAL A 247 16.14 9.51 7.30
CA VAL A 247 15.42 8.40 7.92
C VAL A 247 13.99 8.83 8.21
N ALA A 248 13.01 8.17 7.59
CA ALA A 248 11.58 8.41 7.72
C ALA A 248 10.83 7.08 7.80
N ARG A 249 11.18 6.23 8.77
CA ARG A 249 10.55 4.91 8.98
C ARG A 249 9.23 5.07 9.74
N SER A 250 8.19 4.35 9.32
CA SER A 250 6.84 4.42 9.92
C SER A 250 6.24 5.84 9.95
N ALA A 251 6.60 6.68 8.98
CA ALA A 251 6.07 8.03 8.78
C ALA A 251 4.95 8.00 7.73
N PHE A 252 3.82 7.37 8.06
CA PHE A 252 2.72 7.11 7.11
C PHE A 252 1.95 8.37 6.67
N ALA A 253 2.10 9.48 7.40
CA ALA A 253 1.55 10.77 6.97
C ALA A 253 2.38 11.38 5.82
N LEU A 254 3.67 11.03 5.72
CA LEU A 254 4.60 11.60 4.75
C LEU A 254 4.34 10.99 3.38
N LYS A 255 3.35 11.51 2.66
CA LYS A 255 2.96 10.98 1.34
C LYS A 255 3.81 11.56 0.21
N ARG A 256 4.33 12.78 0.38
CA ARG A 256 5.09 13.50 -0.66
C ARG A 256 6.50 13.82 -0.17
N LEU A 257 7.47 13.60 -1.05
CA LEU A 257 8.83 14.10 -0.86
C LEU A 257 8.92 15.58 -1.25
N PRO A 258 9.84 16.34 -0.66
CA PRO A 258 10.15 17.70 -1.10
C PRO A 258 10.74 17.66 -2.52
N PRO A 259 10.82 18.80 -3.22
CA PRO A 259 11.49 18.89 -4.52
C PRO A 259 12.90 18.26 -4.45
N LEU A 260 13.17 17.28 -5.31
CA LEU A 260 14.40 16.46 -5.21
C LEU A 260 15.69 17.28 -5.35
N ASN A 261 15.63 18.44 -6.02
CA ASN A 261 16.73 19.41 -6.07
C ASN A 261 17.17 19.88 -4.67
N GLY A 262 16.25 19.93 -3.69
CA GLY A 262 16.55 20.25 -2.31
C GLY A 262 17.28 19.14 -1.55
N LEU A 263 17.40 17.94 -2.12
CA LEU A 263 18.09 16.76 -1.54
C LEU A 263 19.36 16.40 -2.34
N LYS A 264 20.05 17.40 -2.90
CA LYS A 264 21.21 17.20 -3.78
C LYS A 264 22.36 16.38 -3.19
N SER A 265 22.53 16.39 -1.87
CA SER A 265 23.65 15.69 -1.22
C SER A 265 23.26 14.31 -0.70
N LEU A 266 22.00 13.88 -0.87
CA LEU A 266 21.49 12.64 -0.30
C LEU A 266 22.25 11.41 -0.84
N ARG A 267 22.67 10.53 0.08
CA ARG A 267 23.41 9.29 -0.19
C ARG A 267 22.73 8.05 0.41
N GLU A 268 21.98 8.23 1.49
CA GLU A 268 21.22 7.15 2.11
C GLU A 268 19.80 7.61 2.47
N ALA A 269 18.80 6.81 2.13
CA ALA A 269 17.41 7.06 2.45
C ALA A 269 16.74 5.81 3.02
N GLN A 270 16.12 5.94 4.19
CA GLN A 270 15.38 4.86 4.86
C GLN A 270 13.95 5.32 5.10
N LEU A 271 13.07 5.02 4.16
CA LEU A 271 11.73 5.59 4.05
C LEU A 271 10.65 4.59 4.44
N THR A 272 9.39 5.03 4.39
CA THR A 272 8.22 4.18 4.65
C THR A 272 7.65 3.57 3.37
N TYR A 273 7.71 4.30 2.26
CA TYR A 273 7.08 3.91 1.00
C TYR A 273 8.14 3.52 -0.06
N PRO A 274 8.05 2.33 -0.68
CA PRO A 274 8.95 1.94 -1.78
C PRO A 274 8.91 2.89 -2.99
N SER A 275 7.75 3.51 -3.25
CA SER A 275 7.57 4.46 -4.36
C SER A 275 8.42 5.73 -4.20
N HIS A 276 8.72 6.14 -2.96
CA HIS A 276 9.67 7.23 -2.72
C HIS A 276 11.09 6.84 -3.14
N CYS A 277 11.51 5.60 -2.86
CA CYS A 277 12.80 5.10 -3.33
C CYS A 277 12.87 5.04 -4.87
N CYS A 278 11.80 4.63 -5.54
CA CYS A 278 11.72 4.69 -7.01
C CYS A 278 11.92 6.10 -7.58
N ALA A 279 11.32 7.11 -6.95
CA ALA A 279 11.48 8.50 -7.37
C ALA A 279 12.91 9.01 -7.14
N LEU A 280 13.51 8.65 -6.01
CA LEU A 280 14.88 9.07 -5.68
C LEU A 280 15.94 8.38 -6.54
N LEU A 281 15.83 7.06 -6.73
CA LEU A 281 16.77 6.29 -7.54
C LEU A 281 16.72 6.71 -9.02
N SER A 282 15.52 6.92 -9.59
CA SER A 282 15.39 7.38 -10.98
C SER A 282 15.96 8.79 -11.17
N TRP A 283 15.80 9.67 -10.18
CA TRP A 283 16.40 10.99 -10.20
C TRP A 283 17.92 10.95 -10.07
N ASP A 284 18.47 10.08 -9.23
CA ASP A 284 19.92 9.91 -9.06
C ASP A 284 20.57 9.39 -10.35
N SER A 285 19.97 8.39 -11.02
CA SER A 285 20.46 7.88 -12.31
C SER A 285 20.50 8.96 -13.40
N ASN A 286 19.43 9.76 -13.53
CA ASN A 286 19.40 10.88 -14.49
C ASN A 286 20.49 11.93 -14.18
N ARG A 287 20.79 12.12 -12.90
CA ARG A 287 21.83 13.05 -12.45
C ARG A 287 23.22 12.51 -12.76
N GLU A 288 23.48 11.23 -12.51
CA GLU A 288 24.75 10.59 -12.90
C GLU A 288 24.98 10.69 -14.40
N GLU A 289 23.98 10.41 -15.23
CA GLU A 289 24.08 10.52 -16.69
C GLU A 289 24.41 11.96 -17.13
N SER A 290 23.79 12.97 -16.51
CA SER A 290 24.09 14.39 -16.78
C SER A 290 25.50 14.81 -16.36
N VAL A 291 26.00 14.28 -15.24
CA VAL A 291 27.34 14.57 -14.71
C VAL A 291 28.40 13.87 -15.55
N ILE A 292 28.19 12.61 -15.92
CA ILE A 292 29.08 11.84 -16.80
C ILE A 292 29.17 12.52 -18.18
N THR A 293 28.03 12.98 -18.73
CA THR A 293 28.01 13.73 -20.00
C THR A 293 28.76 15.06 -19.89
N ALA A 294 28.64 15.78 -18.77
CA ALA A 294 29.38 17.01 -18.50
C ALA A 294 30.89 16.77 -18.31
N LEU A 295 31.27 15.69 -17.62
CA LEU A 295 32.67 15.28 -17.43
C LEU A 295 33.31 14.82 -18.74
N ARG A 296 32.57 14.11 -19.61
CA ARG A 296 33.03 13.68 -20.93
C ARG A 296 33.29 14.85 -21.89
N ASN A 297 32.55 15.95 -21.73
CA ASN A 297 32.77 17.20 -22.48
C ASN A 297 33.89 18.06 -21.87
N GLY A 298 34.32 17.80 -20.62
CA GLY A 298 35.30 18.60 -19.89
C GLY A 298 36.64 17.92 -19.60
N SER A 299 36.77 16.61 -19.82
CA SER A 299 37.99 15.83 -19.54
C SER A 299 38.11 14.62 -20.47
N SER A 300 39.23 14.51 -21.19
CA SER A 300 39.55 13.40 -22.10
C SER A 300 39.99 12.11 -21.41
N ASN A 301 39.95 12.03 -20.08
CA ASN A 301 40.65 10.97 -19.34
C ASN A 301 39.75 9.92 -18.67
N CYS A 302 38.44 9.97 -18.90
CA CYS A 302 37.54 8.87 -18.54
C CYS A 302 37.31 7.99 -19.79
N ALA A 303 38.34 7.26 -20.22
CA ALA A 303 38.20 6.23 -21.23
C ALA A 303 37.83 4.90 -20.56
N ASP A 304 36.76 4.29 -21.06
CA ASP A 304 36.17 3.04 -20.59
C ASP A 304 37.20 1.90 -20.56
N ASN A 305 37.45 1.34 -19.37
CA ASN A 305 37.87 -0.05 -19.22
C ASN A 305 36.80 -0.76 -18.38
N SER A 306 35.68 -1.09 -19.02
CA SER A 306 34.78 -2.12 -18.48
C SER A 306 35.35 -3.50 -18.85
N PRO A 307 35.43 -4.47 -17.93
CA PRO A 307 35.77 -5.84 -18.26
C PRO A 307 34.59 -6.46 -19.03
N ALA A 308 34.80 -6.74 -20.32
CA ALA A 308 33.86 -7.51 -21.11
C ALA A 308 33.79 -8.97 -20.60
N ASN A 309 32.57 -9.48 -20.40
CA ASN A 309 32.31 -10.90 -20.20
C ASN A 309 32.86 -11.72 -21.40
N PRO A 310 33.47 -12.90 -21.17
CA PRO A 310 34.03 -13.72 -22.23
C PRO A 310 32.97 -14.64 -22.82
N SER A 311 32.35 -14.23 -23.92
CA SER A 311 31.76 -15.16 -24.89
C SER A 311 31.46 -14.41 -26.18
N ASP A 312 32.11 -14.87 -27.26
CA ASP A 312 31.89 -14.59 -28.69
C ASP A 312 33.12 -13.95 -29.37
N VAL A 313 34.15 -14.78 -29.55
CA VAL A 313 35.24 -14.54 -30.49
C VAL A 313 34.88 -15.22 -31.81
N ALA A 314 34.66 -14.44 -32.86
CA ALA A 314 34.72 -14.89 -34.24
C ALA A 314 35.75 -14.04 -35.01
N SER A 315 36.89 -14.68 -35.28
CA SER A 315 37.73 -14.64 -36.49
C SER A 315 37.89 -13.33 -37.29
N ASP A 316 39.13 -12.80 -37.29
CA ASP A 316 40.03 -12.67 -38.46
C ASP A 316 41.28 -11.91 -37.99
N ASP A 317 42.44 -12.55 -37.85
CA ASP A 317 43.45 -12.95 -38.85
C ASP A 317 44.49 -11.86 -39.20
N SER A 318 45.75 -12.29 -39.08
CA SER A 318 46.96 -11.85 -39.79
C SER A 318 47.94 -10.81 -39.19
N LEU A 319 49.19 -11.31 -39.15
CA LEU A 319 50.54 -10.68 -39.13
C LEU A 319 51.08 -10.14 -37.80
N ALA A 320 51.95 -10.89 -37.10
CA ALA A 320 53.42 -11.02 -37.29
C ALA A 320 54.17 -9.71 -36.94
N SER A 321 55.22 -9.67 -36.12
CA SER A 321 56.37 -10.59 -36.03
C SER A 321 57.29 -10.22 -34.84
N ASP A 322 57.90 -11.27 -34.26
CA ASP A 322 59.26 -11.36 -33.68
C ASP A 322 59.69 -10.50 -32.46
N ILE A 323 60.14 -11.11 -31.35
CA ILE A 323 61.50 -11.67 -31.15
C ILE A 323 61.58 -12.41 -29.79
N ASP A 324 62.25 -13.58 -29.87
CA ASP A 324 62.73 -14.58 -28.89
C ASP A 324 63.09 -14.20 -27.45
N GLY A 325 63.01 -15.21 -26.55
CA GLY A 325 63.97 -15.32 -25.44
C GLY A 325 63.56 -16.09 -24.17
N TYR A 326 63.49 -17.43 -24.24
CA TYR A 326 63.91 -18.43 -23.23
C TYR A 326 63.81 -18.17 -21.69
N THR A 327 63.09 -19.11 -21.06
CA THR A 327 63.35 -19.83 -19.77
C THR A 327 63.22 -19.16 -18.39
N SER A 328 62.19 -19.65 -17.68
CA SER A 328 62.25 -20.38 -16.39
C SER A 328 62.58 -19.67 -15.07
N ALA A 329 61.53 -19.61 -14.25
CA ALA A 329 61.45 -19.93 -12.81
C ALA A 329 61.92 -18.89 -11.76
N GLU A 330 61.04 -18.75 -10.76
CA GLU A 330 61.20 -18.14 -9.43
C GLU A 330 61.15 -16.60 -9.39
N ASP A 331 60.06 -16.01 -8.90
CA ASP A 331 59.94 -15.75 -7.45
C ASP A 331 58.61 -15.12 -7.03
N LYS A 332 58.20 -15.46 -5.79
CA LYS A 332 57.09 -14.83 -5.06
C LYS A 332 57.41 -13.35 -4.80
N PHE A 333 56.57 -12.44 -5.29
CA PHE A 333 56.38 -11.14 -4.65
C PHE A 333 54.89 -10.81 -4.61
N GLY A 334 54.38 -10.60 -3.40
CA GLY A 334 52.99 -10.23 -3.16
C GLY A 334 52.67 -8.89 -3.82
N SER A 335 51.50 -8.81 -4.47
CA SER A 335 50.98 -7.55 -4.98
C SER A 335 50.64 -6.66 -3.80
N MET A 336 51.47 -5.64 -3.60
CA MET A 336 51.15 -4.52 -2.74
C MET A 336 50.16 -3.66 -3.51
N ASP A 337 48.89 -3.68 -3.10
CA ASP A 337 47.86 -2.84 -3.70
C ASP A 337 48.22 -1.37 -3.45
N PHE A 338 48.65 -0.67 -4.50
CA PHE A 338 48.85 0.78 -4.47
C PHE A 338 47.47 1.45 -4.47
N TYR A 339 47.01 1.87 -3.29
CA TYR A 339 45.81 2.69 -3.12
C TYR A 339 46.08 4.11 -3.66
N TYR A 340 45.50 4.43 -4.82
CA TYR A 340 45.50 5.78 -5.38
C TYR A 340 44.19 6.50 -4.99
N PRO A 341 44.22 7.52 -4.12
CA PRO A 341 43.02 8.25 -3.67
C PRO A 341 42.32 9.07 -4.78
N GLU A 342 42.98 9.22 -5.94
CA GLU A 342 42.51 10.09 -7.04
C GLU A 342 41.52 9.38 -7.98
N LEU A 343 41.41 8.04 -7.94
CA LEU A 343 40.37 7.30 -8.69
C LEU A 343 39.00 7.29 -7.99
N ASP A 344 38.97 7.50 -6.66
CA ASP A 344 37.71 7.56 -5.88
C ASP A 344 36.89 8.83 -6.15
N LEU A 345 37.46 9.82 -6.85
CA LEU A 345 36.74 11.05 -7.20
C LEU A 345 35.74 10.87 -8.37
N CYS A 346 35.86 9.78 -9.13
CA CYS A 346 34.97 9.45 -10.26
C CYS A 346 33.84 8.49 -9.87
N HIS A 347 33.86 7.93 -8.66
CA HIS A 347 32.80 7.06 -8.15
C HIS A 347 32.04 7.79 -7.04
N ARG A 348 30.93 8.46 -7.39
CA ARG A 348 29.95 8.79 -6.37
C ARG A 348 29.31 7.46 -5.94
N PRO A 349 29.34 7.09 -4.65
CA PRO A 349 28.58 5.94 -4.21
C PRO A 349 27.11 6.19 -4.52
N ALA A 350 26.50 5.25 -5.23
CA ALA A 350 25.11 5.28 -5.63
C ALA A 350 24.20 5.51 -4.41
N LEU A 351 23.11 6.25 -4.59
CA LEU A 351 22.12 6.46 -3.53
C LEU A 351 21.58 5.10 -3.04
N GLN A 352 21.77 4.81 -1.76
CA GLN A 352 21.16 3.65 -1.12
C GLN A 352 19.77 4.03 -0.60
N CYS A 353 18.72 3.33 -1.05
CA CYS A 353 17.35 3.58 -0.59
C CYS A 353 16.66 2.31 -0.10
N SER A 354 15.97 2.39 1.03
CA SER A 354 15.15 1.32 1.61
C SER A 354 13.77 1.84 2.02
N PRO A 355 12.69 1.04 1.96
CA PRO A 355 12.64 -0.33 1.45
C PRO A 355 12.85 -0.38 -0.07
N GLU A 356 13.53 -1.42 -0.55
CA GLU A 356 13.68 -1.67 -1.98
C GLU A 356 12.31 -1.87 -2.63
N ALA A 357 12.21 -1.53 -3.93
CA ALA A 357 11.01 -1.77 -4.70
C ALA A 357 10.64 -3.25 -4.60
N ASP A 358 9.48 -3.54 -4.01
CA ASP A 358 9.02 -4.90 -3.86
C ASP A 358 8.48 -5.39 -5.18
N ALA A 359 8.29 -6.70 -5.24
CA ALA A 359 7.78 -7.35 -6.41
C ALA A 359 6.44 -6.70 -6.82
N PHE A 360 5.54 -6.40 -5.87
CA PHE A 360 4.19 -5.88 -6.12
C PHE A 360 4.08 -4.39 -6.47
N ASN A 361 5.13 -3.59 -6.25
CA ASN A 361 5.20 -2.18 -6.60
C ASN A 361 6.53 -1.83 -7.31
N PRO A 362 6.75 -2.38 -8.52
CA PRO A 362 7.92 -2.01 -9.32
C PRO A 362 7.82 -0.53 -9.69
N CYS A 363 8.97 0.13 -9.89
CA CYS A 363 9.11 1.54 -10.27
C CYS A 363 8.61 1.87 -11.70
N GLU A 364 7.49 1.27 -12.10
CA GLU A 364 6.87 1.30 -13.42
C GLU A 364 5.41 1.75 -13.31
N ASP A 365 4.83 2.19 -14.42
CA ASP A 365 3.40 2.49 -14.50
C ASP A 365 2.52 1.24 -14.23
N ILE A 366 1.25 1.47 -13.89
CA ILE A 366 0.27 0.44 -13.49
C ILE A 366 0.19 -0.69 -14.52
N ALA A 367 0.02 -0.36 -15.80
CA ALA A 367 -0.02 -1.36 -16.87
C ALA A 367 1.38 -1.86 -17.31
N GLY A 368 2.44 -1.10 -17.04
CA GLY A 368 3.83 -1.38 -17.42
C GLY A 368 4.10 -1.27 -18.92
N PHE A 369 3.44 -2.10 -19.74
CA PHE A 369 3.70 -2.22 -21.18
C PHE A 369 2.67 -1.50 -22.06
N SER A 370 3.13 -0.90 -23.15
CA SER A 370 2.25 -0.21 -24.12
C SER A 370 1.19 -1.12 -24.74
N PHE A 371 1.49 -2.40 -25.01
CA PHE A 371 0.51 -3.33 -25.56
C PHE A 371 -0.58 -3.71 -24.54
N LEU A 372 -0.22 -3.84 -23.26
CA LEU A 372 -1.18 -4.12 -22.19
C LEU A 372 -2.18 -2.99 -22.02
N ARG A 373 -1.74 -1.73 -22.16
CA ARG A 373 -2.63 -0.56 -22.14
C ARG A 373 -3.71 -0.63 -23.22
N VAL A 374 -3.31 -0.96 -24.45
CA VAL A 374 -4.26 -1.12 -25.56
C VAL A 374 -5.21 -2.28 -25.29
N ALA A 375 -4.70 -3.39 -24.77
CA ALA A 375 -5.51 -4.56 -24.41
C ALA A 375 -6.54 -4.25 -23.31
N ILE A 376 -6.16 -3.52 -22.25
CA ILE A 376 -7.07 -3.12 -21.16
C ILE A 376 -8.27 -2.35 -21.72
N TRP A 377 -8.02 -1.32 -22.52
CA TRP A 377 -9.09 -0.50 -23.10
C TRP A 377 -10.02 -1.33 -23.98
N PHE A 378 -9.45 -2.22 -24.81
CA PHE A 378 -10.24 -3.09 -25.66
C PHE A 378 -11.11 -4.08 -24.87
N ILE A 379 -10.53 -4.79 -23.90
CA ILE A 379 -11.25 -5.77 -23.06
C ILE A 379 -12.33 -5.08 -22.23
N ASN A 380 -12.02 -3.91 -21.66
CA ASN A 380 -12.95 -3.13 -20.85
C ASN A 380 -14.19 -2.70 -21.66
N VAL A 381 -14.01 -2.16 -22.87
CA VAL A 381 -15.13 -1.77 -23.74
C VAL A 381 -16.00 -2.97 -24.07
N LEU A 382 -15.40 -4.12 -24.42
CA LEU A 382 -16.16 -5.33 -24.70
C LEU A 382 -16.92 -5.86 -23.48
N ALA A 383 -16.30 -5.84 -22.30
CA ALA A 383 -16.92 -6.30 -21.06
C ALA A 383 -18.14 -5.44 -20.69
N ILE A 384 -18.01 -4.10 -20.73
CA ILE A 384 -19.10 -3.19 -20.39
C ILE A 384 -20.23 -3.29 -21.42
N VAL A 385 -19.92 -3.14 -22.71
CA VAL A 385 -20.93 -3.13 -23.78
C VAL A 385 -21.64 -4.49 -23.86
N GLY A 386 -20.89 -5.59 -23.78
CA GLY A 386 -21.42 -6.94 -23.83
C GLY A 386 -22.40 -7.22 -22.69
N ASN A 387 -21.98 -6.98 -21.45
CA ASN A 387 -22.82 -7.25 -20.27
C ASN A 387 -24.02 -6.30 -20.16
N LEU A 388 -23.86 -5.02 -20.52
CA LEU A 388 -24.98 -4.08 -20.59
C LEU A 388 -26.01 -4.50 -21.64
N THR A 389 -25.55 -4.98 -22.80
CA THR A 389 -26.44 -5.51 -23.85
C THR A 389 -27.20 -6.74 -23.36
N VAL A 390 -26.53 -7.65 -22.64
CA VAL A 390 -27.19 -8.83 -22.04
C VAL A 390 -28.29 -8.41 -21.07
N LEU A 391 -28.01 -7.48 -20.16
CA LEU A 391 -29.00 -6.95 -19.22
C LEU A 391 -30.17 -6.29 -19.94
N LEU A 392 -29.89 -5.46 -20.95
CA LEU A 392 -30.93 -4.77 -21.73
C LEU A 392 -31.84 -5.76 -22.46
N VAL A 393 -31.29 -6.78 -23.11
CA VAL A 393 -32.07 -7.82 -23.80
C VAL A 393 -32.92 -8.61 -22.80
N LEU A 394 -32.38 -8.95 -21.63
CA LEU A 394 -33.09 -9.72 -20.61
C LEU A 394 -34.23 -8.92 -19.96
N PHE A 395 -34.03 -7.63 -19.67
CA PHE A 395 -35.06 -6.75 -19.10
C PHE A 395 -36.14 -6.34 -20.11
N THR A 396 -35.79 -6.22 -21.39
CA THR A 396 -36.76 -5.82 -22.44
C THR A 396 -37.56 -7.02 -22.97
N SER A 397 -37.13 -8.25 -22.69
CA SER A 397 -37.83 -9.47 -23.10
C SER A 397 -39.22 -9.56 -22.44
N ARG A 398 -40.29 -9.57 -23.24
CA ARG A 398 -41.70 -9.68 -22.80
C ARG A 398 -42.06 -11.06 -22.18
N CYS A 399 -41.10 -11.96 -22.04
CA CYS A 399 -41.32 -13.33 -21.56
C CYS A 399 -41.16 -13.42 -20.02
N LYS A 400 -41.87 -14.37 -19.38
CA LYS A 400 -41.75 -14.64 -17.94
C LYS A 400 -40.29 -14.93 -17.54
N LEU A 401 -39.86 -14.39 -16.39
CA LEU A 401 -38.52 -14.60 -15.82
C LEU A 401 -38.34 -16.07 -15.41
N THR A 402 -37.48 -16.79 -16.14
CA THR A 402 -37.12 -18.18 -15.81
C THR A 402 -35.87 -18.19 -14.92
N VAL A 403 -35.65 -19.28 -14.16
CA VAL A 403 -34.46 -19.42 -13.29
C VAL A 403 -33.14 -19.18 -14.05
N PRO A 404 -32.92 -19.75 -15.25
CA PRO A 404 -31.70 -19.46 -16.01
C PRO A 404 -31.57 -17.98 -16.42
N LYS A 405 -32.68 -17.31 -16.77
CA LYS A 405 -32.65 -15.86 -17.10
C LYS A 405 -32.29 -15.03 -15.88
N PHE A 406 -32.84 -15.38 -14.72
CA PHE A 406 -32.53 -14.75 -13.42
C PHE A 406 -31.04 -14.88 -13.07
N LEU A 407 -30.47 -16.09 -13.18
CA LEU A 407 -29.05 -16.32 -12.92
C LEU A 407 -28.14 -15.60 -13.93
N MET A 408 -28.50 -15.56 -15.21
CA MET A 408 -27.75 -14.80 -16.22
C MET A 408 -27.75 -13.28 -15.95
N CYS A 409 -28.84 -12.71 -15.39
CA CYS A 409 -28.84 -11.30 -14.99
C CYS A 409 -27.82 -11.03 -13.87
N HIS A 410 -27.76 -11.88 -12.86
CA HIS A 410 -26.80 -11.72 -11.76
C HIS A 410 -25.35 -11.86 -12.23
N LEU A 411 -25.08 -12.77 -13.16
CA LEU A 411 -23.76 -12.93 -13.73
C LEU A 411 -23.34 -11.72 -14.57
N ALA A 412 -24.24 -11.22 -15.45
CA ALA A 412 -23.96 -10.02 -16.24
C ALA A 412 -23.75 -8.78 -15.35
N PHE A 413 -24.42 -8.71 -14.20
CA PHE A 413 -24.17 -7.68 -13.19
C PHE A 413 -22.78 -7.83 -12.54
N ALA A 414 -22.39 -9.03 -12.13
CA ALA A 414 -21.09 -9.31 -11.54
C ALA A 414 -19.93 -8.97 -12.52
N ASP A 415 -20.06 -9.37 -13.78
CA ASP A 415 -19.10 -9.07 -14.83
C ASP A 415 -19.06 -7.57 -15.20
N LEU A 416 -20.18 -6.84 -15.04
CA LEU A 416 -20.19 -5.38 -15.17
C LEU A 416 -19.41 -4.70 -14.04
N CYS A 417 -19.46 -5.21 -12.80
CA CYS A 417 -18.63 -4.71 -11.70
C CYS A 417 -17.13 -4.83 -12.03
N ILE A 418 -16.70 -5.96 -12.61
CA ILE A 418 -15.33 -6.16 -13.10
C ILE A 418 -14.99 -5.17 -14.22
N GLY A 419 -15.91 -4.93 -15.16
CA GLY A 419 -15.74 -3.93 -16.21
C GLY A 419 -15.52 -2.51 -15.65
N VAL A 420 -16.34 -2.09 -14.68
CA VAL A 420 -16.20 -0.78 -14.01
C VAL A 420 -14.89 -0.67 -13.24
N TYR A 421 -14.47 -1.74 -12.56
CA TYR A 421 -13.16 -1.82 -11.91
C TYR A 421 -12.03 -1.56 -12.92
N LEU A 422 -12.02 -2.26 -14.06
CA LEU A 422 -10.99 -2.10 -15.09
C LEU A 422 -11.00 -0.73 -15.74
N LEU A 423 -12.19 -0.13 -15.92
CA LEU A 423 -12.30 1.25 -16.39
C LEU A 423 -11.63 2.24 -15.43
N MET A 424 -11.79 2.05 -14.12
CA MET A 424 -11.15 2.90 -13.13
C MET A 424 -9.62 2.76 -13.17
N ILE A 425 -9.11 1.54 -13.23
CA ILE A 425 -7.67 1.28 -13.39
C ILE A 425 -7.12 1.90 -14.68
N ALA A 426 -7.80 1.72 -15.80
CA ALA A 426 -7.40 2.28 -17.10
C ALA A 426 -7.38 3.82 -17.09
N THR A 427 -8.32 4.44 -16.38
CA THR A 427 -8.41 5.90 -16.26
C THR A 427 -7.24 6.45 -15.44
N VAL A 428 -6.91 5.81 -14.32
CA VAL A 428 -5.77 6.22 -13.48
C VAL A 428 -4.45 6.04 -14.22
N ASP A 429 -4.24 4.91 -14.91
CA ASP A 429 -3.03 4.68 -15.71
C ASP A 429 -2.83 5.75 -16.79
N LEU A 430 -3.91 6.24 -17.41
CA LEU A 430 -3.84 7.36 -18.36
C LEU A 430 -3.49 8.69 -17.68
N MET A 431 -4.06 8.98 -16.50
CA MET A 431 -3.84 10.25 -15.80
C MET A 431 -2.44 10.37 -15.21
N THR A 432 -1.87 9.27 -14.70
CA THR A 432 -0.57 9.28 -14.00
C THR A 432 0.58 8.85 -14.90
N ARG A 433 0.41 8.89 -16.23
CA ARG A 433 1.36 8.34 -17.19
C ARG A 433 2.76 8.93 -17.03
N GLY A 434 3.76 8.07 -16.82
CA GLY A 434 5.16 8.45 -16.67
C GLY A 434 5.52 9.11 -15.33
N HIS A 435 4.52 9.38 -14.48
CA HIS A 435 4.70 9.99 -13.15
C HIS A 435 3.91 9.23 -12.08
N TYR A 436 3.66 7.93 -12.28
CA TYR A 436 2.91 7.10 -11.34
C TYR A 436 3.63 7.03 -9.98
N SER A 437 4.95 6.94 -9.93
CA SER A 437 5.73 6.89 -8.68
C SER A 437 5.45 8.06 -7.73
N GLN A 438 5.17 9.26 -8.27
CA GLN A 438 4.85 10.45 -7.48
C GLN A 438 3.41 10.44 -6.92
N HIS A 439 2.47 9.82 -7.65
CA HIS A 439 1.04 9.79 -7.31
C HIS A 439 0.59 8.44 -6.73
N ALA A 440 1.46 7.44 -6.71
CA ALA A 440 1.16 6.06 -6.32
C ALA A 440 0.61 5.99 -4.90
N ILE A 441 1.21 6.74 -3.97
CA ILE A 441 0.80 6.74 -2.55
C ILE A 441 -0.61 7.32 -2.40
N GLU A 442 -0.95 8.38 -3.14
CA GLU A 442 -2.28 8.98 -3.09
C GLU A 442 -3.34 8.04 -3.67
N TRP A 443 -3.02 7.36 -4.77
CA TRP A 443 -3.90 6.35 -5.36
C TRP A 443 -4.10 5.17 -4.41
N GLN A 444 -3.00 4.54 -3.97
CA GLN A 444 -3.03 3.33 -3.14
C GLN A 444 -3.62 3.57 -1.75
N THR A 445 -3.33 4.71 -1.10
CA THR A 445 -3.90 5.04 0.22
C THR A 445 -5.24 5.75 0.15
N GLY A 446 -5.66 6.18 -1.05
CA GLY A 446 -6.92 6.87 -1.28
C GLY A 446 -8.13 5.93 -1.30
N ALA A 447 -9.32 6.52 -1.20
CA ALA A 447 -10.58 5.77 -1.28
C ALA A 447 -10.78 5.07 -2.64
N GLY A 448 -10.18 5.61 -3.71
CA GLY A 448 -10.28 5.06 -5.05
C GLY A 448 -9.80 3.61 -5.13
N CYS A 449 -8.64 3.30 -4.56
CA CYS A 449 -8.10 1.95 -4.55
C CYS A 449 -8.95 0.98 -3.71
N GLY A 450 -9.47 1.45 -2.56
CA GLY A 450 -10.40 0.67 -1.75
C GLY A 450 -11.69 0.30 -2.49
N ILE A 451 -12.28 1.25 -3.23
CA ILE A 451 -13.47 1.00 -4.08
C ILE A 451 -13.12 0.03 -5.22
N ALA A 452 -11.92 0.17 -5.82
CA ALA A 452 -11.45 -0.70 -6.90
C ALA A 452 -11.37 -2.15 -6.44
N GLY A 453 -10.67 -2.37 -5.32
CA GLY A 453 -10.47 -3.70 -4.74
C GLY A 453 -11.79 -4.33 -4.32
N PHE A 454 -12.70 -3.55 -3.73
CA PHE A 454 -14.05 -4.00 -3.42
C PHE A 454 -14.79 -4.49 -4.67
N LEU A 455 -14.83 -3.69 -5.74
CA LEU A 455 -15.51 -4.07 -6.99
C LEU A 455 -14.89 -5.30 -7.65
N SER A 456 -13.56 -5.42 -7.60
CA SER A 456 -12.83 -6.57 -8.15
C SER A 456 -13.17 -7.85 -7.40
N VAL A 457 -13.06 -7.87 -6.06
CA VAL A 457 -13.35 -9.07 -5.26
C VAL A 457 -14.83 -9.40 -5.30
N PHE A 458 -15.71 -8.41 -5.09
CA PHE A 458 -17.16 -8.62 -5.11
C PHE A 458 -17.64 -9.15 -6.47
N GLY A 459 -17.21 -8.51 -7.57
CA GLY A 459 -17.58 -8.92 -8.92
C GLY A 459 -17.02 -10.30 -9.29
N GLY A 460 -15.75 -10.56 -8.98
CA GLY A 460 -15.09 -11.82 -9.31
C GLY A 460 -15.70 -13.01 -8.57
N GLU A 461 -15.85 -12.90 -7.25
CA GLU A 461 -16.40 -13.97 -6.41
C GLU A 461 -17.88 -14.22 -6.70
N LEU A 462 -18.66 -13.15 -6.94
CA LEU A 462 -20.07 -13.28 -7.33
C LEU A 462 -20.21 -13.95 -8.71
N SER A 463 -19.30 -13.65 -9.66
CA SER A 463 -19.28 -14.27 -10.98
C SER A 463 -19.04 -15.78 -10.87
N VAL A 464 -18.00 -16.21 -10.15
CA VAL A 464 -17.68 -17.63 -9.89
C VAL A 464 -18.83 -18.34 -9.17
N TYR A 465 -19.39 -17.75 -8.11
CA TYR A 465 -20.51 -18.33 -7.39
C TYR A 465 -21.76 -18.50 -8.28
N THR A 466 -22.06 -17.49 -9.10
CA THR A 466 -23.21 -17.52 -10.00
C THR A 466 -23.01 -18.57 -11.09
N LEU A 467 -21.80 -18.71 -11.64
CA LEU A 467 -21.45 -19.76 -12.59
C LEU A 467 -21.64 -21.15 -11.97
N SER A 468 -21.12 -21.42 -10.77
CA SER A 468 -21.36 -22.68 -10.06
C SER A 468 -22.86 -22.94 -9.89
N THR A 469 -23.64 -21.93 -9.50
CA THR A 469 -25.10 -22.05 -9.34
C THR A 469 -25.80 -22.38 -10.67
N ILE A 470 -25.39 -21.76 -11.78
CA ILE A 470 -25.89 -22.10 -13.12
C ILE A 470 -25.60 -23.57 -13.43
N THR A 471 -24.41 -24.08 -13.12
CA THR A 471 -24.08 -25.50 -13.39
C THR A 471 -24.91 -26.47 -12.55
N VAL A 472 -25.16 -26.15 -11.28
CA VAL A 472 -26.01 -26.94 -10.39
C VAL A 472 -27.45 -26.94 -10.88
N GLU A 473 -27.99 -25.78 -11.28
CA GLU A 473 -29.33 -25.66 -11.88
C GLU A 473 -29.46 -26.54 -13.13
N ARG A 474 -28.43 -26.51 -14.00
CA ARG A 474 -28.39 -27.30 -15.22
C ARG A 474 -28.31 -28.79 -14.96
N TRP A 475 -27.45 -29.19 -14.02
CA TRP A 475 -27.36 -30.58 -13.60
C TRP A 475 -28.71 -31.07 -13.08
N HIS A 476 -29.30 -30.34 -12.14
CA HIS A 476 -30.57 -30.68 -11.51
C HIS A 476 -31.73 -30.76 -12.53
N THR A 477 -31.81 -29.81 -13.47
CA THR A 477 -32.86 -29.81 -14.49
C THR A 477 -32.71 -30.93 -15.51
N ILE A 478 -31.48 -31.29 -15.90
CA ILE A 478 -31.21 -32.38 -16.85
C ILE A 478 -31.43 -33.76 -16.22
N THR A 479 -31.04 -33.95 -14.96
CA THR A 479 -31.25 -35.24 -14.26
C THR A 479 -32.71 -35.48 -13.89
N HIS A 480 -33.43 -34.42 -13.51
CA HIS A 480 -34.84 -34.52 -13.11
C HIS A 480 -35.84 -34.11 -14.20
N ALA A 481 -35.41 -34.03 -15.47
CA ALA A 481 -36.23 -33.63 -16.60
C ALA A 481 -37.55 -34.43 -16.74
N LEU A 482 -37.60 -35.67 -16.24
CA LEU A 482 -38.75 -36.59 -16.29
C LEU A 482 -39.73 -36.46 -15.11
N ARG A 483 -39.42 -35.68 -14.06
CA ARG A 483 -40.33 -35.44 -12.91
C ARG A 483 -40.72 -33.97 -12.85
N LEU A 484 -41.86 -33.62 -13.48
CA LEU A 484 -42.36 -32.23 -13.60
C LEU A 484 -42.53 -31.51 -12.25
N GLU A 485 -42.81 -32.23 -11.17
CA GLU A 485 -43.09 -31.68 -9.83
C GLU A 485 -41.84 -31.24 -9.05
N ARG A 486 -40.63 -31.63 -9.46
CA ARG A 486 -39.38 -31.34 -8.73
C ARG A 486 -38.53 -30.24 -9.38
N ARG A 487 -39.06 -29.39 -10.25
CA ARG A 487 -38.24 -28.33 -10.89
C ARG A 487 -37.81 -27.27 -9.87
N LEU A 488 -36.56 -26.81 -9.99
CA LEU A 488 -36.03 -25.73 -9.17
C LEU A 488 -36.83 -24.45 -9.45
N GLY A 489 -37.60 -24.01 -8.45
CA GLY A 489 -38.42 -22.81 -8.56
C GLY A 489 -37.62 -21.52 -8.36
N LEU A 490 -38.15 -20.38 -8.82
CA LEU A 490 -37.51 -19.07 -8.69
C LEU A 490 -37.26 -18.67 -7.23
N ARG A 491 -38.15 -19.06 -6.31
CA ARG A 491 -38.00 -18.80 -4.86
C ARG A 491 -36.75 -19.46 -4.29
N HIS A 492 -36.50 -20.73 -4.64
CA HIS A 492 -35.31 -21.46 -4.19
C HIS A 492 -34.04 -20.87 -4.80
N ALA A 493 -34.05 -20.57 -6.10
CA ALA A 493 -32.92 -19.92 -6.77
C ALA A 493 -32.60 -18.54 -6.17
N SER A 494 -33.63 -17.74 -5.85
CA SER A 494 -33.47 -16.45 -5.20
C SER A 494 -32.87 -16.59 -3.80
N SER A 495 -33.31 -17.57 -3.00
CA SER A 495 -32.72 -17.84 -1.69
C SER A 495 -31.24 -18.23 -1.78
N ILE A 496 -30.86 -19.07 -2.75
CA ILE A 496 -29.46 -19.47 -2.99
C ILE A 496 -28.64 -18.22 -3.36
N MET A 497 -29.15 -17.39 -4.27
CA MET A 497 -28.46 -16.16 -4.66
C MET A 497 -28.29 -15.18 -3.51
N VAL A 498 -29.28 -15.00 -2.63
CA VAL A 498 -29.16 -14.12 -1.45
C VAL A 498 -28.00 -14.58 -0.55
N VAL A 499 -27.87 -15.89 -0.32
CA VAL A 499 -26.72 -16.44 0.46
C VAL A 499 -25.40 -16.13 -0.23
N GLY A 500 -25.32 -16.36 -1.55
CA GLY A 500 -24.13 -16.03 -2.33
C GLY A 500 -23.74 -14.56 -2.24
N TRP A 501 -24.72 -13.65 -2.34
CA TRP A 501 -24.50 -12.21 -2.21
C TRP A 501 -23.94 -11.83 -0.85
N VAL A 502 -24.51 -12.35 0.23
CA VAL A 502 -24.02 -12.08 1.60
C VAL A 502 -22.58 -12.56 1.77
N VAL A 503 -22.26 -13.75 1.26
CA VAL A 503 -20.89 -14.31 1.33
C VAL A 503 -19.91 -13.47 0.51
N CYS A 504 -20.22 -13.13 -0.73
CA CYS A 504 -19.34 -12.32 -1.60
C CYS A 504 -19.16 -10.90 -1.06
N LEU A 505 -20.23 -10.30 -0.52
CA LEU A 505 -20.17 -8.99 0.12
C LEU A 505 -19.29 -9.03 1.36
N GLY A 506 -19.44 -10.07 2.20
CA GLY A 506 -18.57 -10.29 3.35
C GLY A 506 -17.10 -10.38 2.94
N MET A 507 -16.78 -11.21 1.95
CA MET A 507 -15.41 -11.36 1.45
C MET A 507 -14.82 -10.04 0.94
N ALA A 508 -15.59 -9.23 0.20
CA ALA A 508 -15.13 -7.94 -0.31
C ALA A 508 -15.02 -6.83 0.76
N LEU A 509 -15.77 -6.91 1.86
CA LEU A 509 -15.71 -5.93 2.95
C LEU A 509 -14.56 -6.18 3.93
N LEU A 510 -14.11 -7.44 4.08
CA LEU A 510 -13.07 -7.79 5.07
C LEU A 510 -11.76 -6.98 4.94
N PRO A 511 -11.21 -6.74 3.74
CA PRO A 511 -10.01 -5.89 3.60
C PRO A 511 -10.27 -4.42 3.95
N LEU A 512 -11.48 -3.91 3.73
CA LEU A 512 -11.85 -2.54 4.15
C LEU A 512 -11.99 -2.41 5.68
N MET A 513 -12.27 -3.52 6.38
CA MET A 513 -12.32 -3.58 7.84
C MET A 513 -10.95 -3.82 8.50
N GLY A 514 -9.86 -3.87 7.72
CA GLY A 514 -8.50 -4.01 8.23
C GLY A 514 -8.03 -5.45 8.46
N VAL A 515 -8.74 -6.46 7.96
CA VAL A 515 -8.29 -7.88 8.00
C VAL A 515 -7.21 -8.15 6.96
N SER A 516 -7.26 -7.44 5.83
CA SER A 516 -6.28 -7.46 4.74
C SER A 516 -6.19 -6.06 4.14
N SER A 517 -5.36 -5.86 3.11
CA SER A 517 -5.11 -4.55 2.51
C SER A 517 -5.27 -4.60 0.99
N TYR A 518 -6.08 -3.71 0.41
CA TYR A 518 -6.10 -3.47 -1.04
C TYR A 518 -4.94 -2.58 -1.50
N ASN A 519 -4.31 -1.86 -0.58
CA ASN A 519 -3.40 -0.76 -0.90
C ASN A 519 -1.98 -1.22 -1.26
N LYS A 520 -1.68 -2.53 -1.14
CA LYS A 520 -0.33 -3.08 -1.34
C LYS A 520 0.05 -3.15 -2.83
N VAL A 521 -0.89 -3.55 -3.70
CA VAL A 521 -0.65 -3.68 -5.14
C VAL A 521 -1.25 -2.50 -5.90
N SER A 522 -0.61 -2.01 -6.95
CA SER A 522 -1.10 -0.89 -7.78
C SER A 522 -2.49 -1.12 -8.42
N MET A 523 -2.85 -2.38 -8.69
CA MET A 523 -4.17 -2.80 -9.20
C MET A 523 -5.22 -3.03 -8.10
N CYS A 524 -4.88 -2.75 -6.84
CA CYS A 524 -5.82 -2.82 -5.72
C CYS A 524 -6.37 -4.22 -5.42
N LEU A 525 -5.59 -5.25 -5.70
CA LEU A 525 -5.91 -6.63 -5.38
C LEU A 525 -5.39 -7.01 -3.98
N PRO A 526 -6.11 -7.86 -3.24
CA PRO A 526 -5.71 -8.23 -1.88
C PRO A 526 -4.60 -9.30 -1.94
N MET A 527 -3.36 -8.85 -2.06
CA MET A 527 -2.16 -9.71 -2.11
C MET A 527 -1.23 -9.49 -0.90
N ASP A 528 -1.77 -8.99 0.20
CA ASP A 528 -1.01 -8.73 1.42
C ASP A 528 -0.61 -10.03 2.14
N ILE A 529 0.69 -10.34 2.16
CA ILE A 529 1.26 -11.55 2.78
C ILE A 529 2.13 -11.25 4.01
N GLU A 530 2.18 -9.99 4.46
CA GLU A 530 3.05 -9.62 5.59
C GLU A 530 2.50 -10.13 6.93
N THR A 531 1.18 -10.16 7.08
CA THR A 531 0.52 -10.58 8.32
C THR A 531 -0.10 -11.97 8.20
N PRO A 532 -0.13 -12.78 9.27
CA PRO A 532 -0.76 -14.10 9.23
C PRO A 532 -2.27 -14.02 8.96
N LEU A 533 -2.93 -12.94 9.40
CA LEU A 533 -4.36 -12.70 9.15
C LEU A 533 -4.63 -12.42 7.66
N SER A 534 -3.82 -11.56 7.03
CA SER A 534 -3.98 -11.25 5.61
C SER A 534 -3.65 -12.45 4.72
N GLN A 535 -2.64 -13.26 5.10
CA GLN A 535 -2.32 -14.51 4.43
C GLN A 535 -3.48 -15.53 4.52
N ALA A 536 -4.10 -15.68 5.70
CA ALA A 536 -5.25 -16.57 5.89
C ALA A 536 -6.46 -16.15 5.03
N TYR A 537 -6.71 -14.85 4.89
CA TYR A 537 -7.75 -14.32 4.02
C TYR A 537 -7.54 -14.70 2.54
N ILE A 538 -6.32 -14.55 2.02
CA ILE A 538 -5.99 -14.92 0.62
C ILE A 538 -6.21 -16.42 0.40
N ILE A 539 -5.75 -17.25 1.35
CA ILE A 539 -5.97 -18.70 1.29
C ILE A 539 -7.46 -19.04 1.28
N LEU A 540 -8.28 -18.36 2.09
CA LEU A 540 -9.72 -18.57 2.14
C LEU A 540 -10.39 -18.25 0.78
N LEU A 541 -10.03 -17.12 0.16
CA LEU A 541 -10.50 -16.77 -1.19
C LEU A 541 -10.11 -17.83 -2.23
N LEU A 542 -8.86 -18.31 -2.20
CA LEU A 542 -8.39 -19.35 -3.11
C LEU A 542 -9.14 -20.67 -2.89
N LEU A 543 -9.36 -21.08 -1.64
CA LEU A 543 -10.11 -22.29 -1.31
C LEU A 543 -11.56 -22.21 -1.76
N PHE A 544 -12.20 -21.05 -1.66
CA PHE A 544 -13.55 -20.82 -2.17
C PHE A 544 -13.62 -21.03 -3.68
N ASN A 545 -12.67 -20.44 -4.43
CA ASN A 545 -12.56 -20.61 -5.88
C ASN A 545 -12.28 -22.05 -6.31
N VAL A 546 -11.36 -22.75 -5.62
CA VAL A 546 -11.09 -24.17 -5.86
C VAL A 546 -12.31 -25.04 -5.54
N GLY A 547 -13.02 -24.75 -4.45
CA GLY A 547 -14.25 -25.44 -4.07
C GLY A 547 -15.35 -25.28 -5.12
N ALA A 548 -15.55 -24.06 -5.62
CA ALA A 548 -16.48 -23.75 -6.70
C ALA A 548 -16.17 -24.56 -7.98
N PHE A 549 -14.89 -24.66 -8.35
CA PHE A 549 -14.43 -25.48 -9.47
C PHE A 549 -14.73 -26.98 -9.28
N LEU A 550 -14.46 -27.54 -8.09
CA LEU A 550 -14.74 -28.95 -7.80
C LEU A 550 -16.24 -29.27 -7.89
N VAL A 551 -17.11 -28.37 -7.41
CA VAL A 551 -18.57 -28.48 -7.54
C VAL A 551 -18.98 -28.52 -9.01
N ILE A 552 -18.42 -27.63 -9.83
CA ILE A 552 -18.68 -27.59 -11.28
C ILE A 552 -18.24 -28.93 -11.92
N CYS A 553 -17.01 -29.39 -11.69
CA CYS A 553 -16.53 -30.66 -12.22
C CYS A 553 -17.44 -31.83 -11.84
N GLY A 554 -17.82 -31.93 -10.57
CA GLY A 554 -18.74 -32.96 -10.07
C GLY A 554 -20.09 -32.94 -10.78
N CYS A 555 -20.69 -31.75 -10.94
CA CYS A 555 -21.95 -31.56 -11.65
C CYS A 555 -21.84 -32.03 -13.11
N TYR A 556 -20.74 -31.73 -13.79
CA TYR A 556 -20.54 -32.12 -15.20
C TYR A 556 -20.33 -33.61 -15.39
N VAL A 557 -19.58 -34.26 -14.51
CA VAL A 557 -19.44 -35.73 -14.54
C VAL A 557 -20.82 -36.39 -14.41
N ARG A 558 -21.67 -35.85 -13.52
CA ARG A 558 -23.05 -36.34 -13.36
C ARG A 558 -23.95 -36.02 -14.55
N ILE A 559 -23.81 -34.86 -15.19
CA ILE A 559 -24.53 -34.52 -16.44
C ILE A 559 -24.10 -35.48 -17.55
N TYR A 560 -22.79 -35.69 -17.74
CA TYR A 560 -22.23 -36.53 -18.79
C TYR A 560 -22.68 -37.99 -18.66
N THR A 561 -22.60 -38.54 -17.45
CA THR A 561 -23.08 -39.89 -17.15
C THR A 561 -24.60 -40.01 -17.37
N ALA A 562 -25.39 -39.00 -16.96
CA ALA A 562 -26.83 -38.99 -17.22
C ALA A 562 -27.17 -38.95 -18.72
N VAL A 563 -26.41 -38.20 -19.52
CA VAL A 563 -26.62 -38.07 -20.98
C VAL A 563 -26.23 -39.34 -21.75
N ARG A 564 -25.23 -40.09 -21.27
CA ARG A 564 -24.72 -41.31 -21.92
C ARG A 564 -25.56 -42.57 -21.66
N ASN A 565 -26.49 -42.54 -20.70
CA ASN A 565 -27.38 -43.68 -20.43
C ASN A 565 -28.35 -43.93 -21.60
N PRO A 566 -28.34 -45.13 -22.22
CA PRO A 566 -29.04 -45.42 -23.48
C PRO A 566 -30.56 -45.66 -23.35
N GLU A 567 -31.11 -45.74 -22.14
CA GLU A 567 -32.52 -46.12 -21.92
C GLU A 567 -33.58 -45.08 -22.35
N PHE A 568 -33.21 -43.86 -22.77
CA PHE A 568 -34.18 -42.79 -23.06
C PHE A 568 -33.91 -42.01 -24.37
N PRO A 569 -34.75 -42.18 -25.42
CA PRO A 569 -34.59 -41.49 -26.70
C PRO A 569 -35.03 -40.02 -26.61
N GLY A 570 -34.09 -39.08 -26.77
CA GLY A 570 -34.31 -37.62 -26.69
C GLY A 570 -33.06 -36.80 -26.29
N ARG A 571 -32.06 -37.47 -25.69
CA ARG A 571 -30.87 -36.85 -25.06
C ARG A 571 -29.77 -36.30 -25.98
N THR A 572 -29.87 -36.45 -27.30
CA THR A 572 -28.85 -35.92 -28.24
C THR A 572 -28.89 -34.39 -28.37
N ALA A 573 -30.07 -33.78 -28.18
CA ALA A 573 -30.22 -32.33 -28.08
C ALA A 573 -29.62 -31.80 -26.76
N ASP A 574 -29.84 -32.52 -25.65
CA ASP A 574 -29.30 -32.19 -24.34
C ASP A 574 -27.78 -32.37 -24.27
N ALA A 575 -27.23 -33.38 -24.97
CA ALA A 575 -25.78 -33.57 -25.14
C ALA A 575 -25.10 -32.39 -25.86
N LYS A 576 -25.75 -31.88 -26.93
CA LYS A 576 -25.27 -30.69 -27.65
C LYS A 576 -25.35 -29.43 -26.78
N ILE A 577 -26.30 -29.36 -25.85
CA ILE A 577 -26.42 -28.25 -24.89
C ILE A 577 -25.35 -28.37 -23.79
N ALA A 578 -25.15 -29.57 -23.22
CA ALA A 578 -24.12 -29.84 -22.21
C ALA A 578 -22.70 -29.56 -22.74
N LYS A 579 -22.38 -29.97 -23.99
CA LYS A 579 -21.09 -29.65 -24.64
C LYS A 579 -20.86 -28.14 -24.75
N ARG A 580 -21.92 -27.35 -25.01
CA ARG A 580 -21.83 -25.89 -25.11
C ARG A 580 -21.63 -25.23 -23.75
N MET A 581 -22.24 -25.76 -22.69
CA MET A 581 -22.02 -25.26 -21.35
C MET A 581 -20.66 -25.68 -20.77
N ALA A 582 -20.07 -26.79 -21.23
CA ALA A 582 -18.72 -27.20 -20.86
C ALA A 582 -17.64 -26.23 -21.40
N VAL A 583 -17.86 -25.63 -22.59
CA VAL A 583 -16.95 -24.62 -23.15
C VAL A 583 -16.86 -23.40 -22.24
N LEU A 584 -17.98 -22.95 -21.67
CA LEU A 584 -18.03 -21.77 -20.79
C LEU A 584 -17.21 -21.96 -19.51
N ILE A 585 -17.14 -23.19 -19.01
CA ILE A 585 -16.38 -23.54 -17.80
C ILE A 585 -14.91 -23.77 -18.09
N PHE A 586 -14.61 -24.37 -19.25
CA PHE A 586 -13.21 -24.56 -19.63
C PHE A 586 -12.54 -23.20 -19.90
N THR A 587 -13.26 -22.23 -20.47
CA THR A 587 -12.75 -20.86 -20.62
C THR A 587 -12.55 -20.19 -19.26
N ASP A 588 -13.48 -20.34 -18.31
CA ASP A 588 -13.35 -19.82 -16.95
C ASP A 588 -12.14 -20.43 -16.21
N PHE A 589 -11.99 -21.75 -16.26
CA PHE A 589 -10.84 -22.46 -15.68
C PHE A 589 -9.51 -22.01 -16.29
N LEU A 590 -9.42 -21.91 -17.61
CA LEU A 590 -8.19 -21.46 -18.28
C LEU A 590 -7.79 -20.03 -17.89
N CYS A 591 -8.77 -19.18 -17.56
CA CYS A 591 -8.52 -17.81 -17.11
C CYS A 591 -8.12 -17.76 -15.62
N MET A 592 -8.71 -18.61 -14.78
CA MET A 592 -8.49 -18.61 -13.33
C MET A 592 -7.32 -19.50 -12.85
N ALA A 593 -6.95 -20.53 -13.60
CA ALA A 593 -5.90 -21.48 -13.21
C ALA A 593 -4.50 -20.86 -13.10
N PRO A 594 -4.03 -20.02 -14.05
CA PRO A 594 -2.74 -19.35 -13.91
C PRO A 594 -2.69 -18.46 -12.67
N ILE A 595 -3.76 -17.70 -12.43
CA ILE A 595 -3.86 -16.75 -11.31
C ILE A 595 -3.81 -17.49 -9.97
N SER A 596 -4.58 -18.57 -9.86
CA SER A 596 -4.61 -19.42 -8.66
C SER A 596 -3.25 -20.07 -8.39
N PHE A 597 -2.57 -20.56 -9.43
CA PHE A 597 -1.24 -21.16 -9.31
C PHE A 597 -0.21 -20.16 -8.74
N PHE A 598 -0.12 -18.95 -9.29
CA PHE A 598 0.83 -17.95 -8.81
C PHE A 598 0.46 -17.39 -7.44
N ALA A 599 -0.83 -17.22 -7.14
CA ALA A 599 -1.28 -16.81 -5.82
C ALA A 599 -0.86 -17.83 -4.75
N ILE A 600 -0.95 -19.14 -5.06
CA ILE A 600 -0.48 -20.22 -4.18
C ILE A 600 1.05 -20.19 -4.04
N SER A 601 1.81 -20.07 -5.14
CA SER A 601 3.27 -19.98 -5.09
C SER A 601 3.76 -18.79 -4.25
N ALA A 602 3.10 -17.64 -4.39
CA ALA A 602 3.36 -16.46 -3.56
C ALA A 602 3.01 -16.70 -2.08
N ALA A 603 1.90 -17.38 -1.78
CA ALA A 603 1.52 -17.73 -0.41
C ALA A 603 2.54 -18.66 0.29
N PHE A 604 3.23 -19.51 -0.48
CA PHE A 604 4.33 -20.36 0.02
C PHE A 604 5.70 -19.65 0.06
N LYS A 605 5.76 -18.34 -0.22
CA LYS A 605 7.00 -17.53 -0.25
C LYS A 605 8.02 -18.02 -1.29
N VAL A 606 7.58 -18.67 -2.37
CA VAL A 606 8.42 -19.08 -3.51
C VAL A 606 7.85 -18.44 -4.79
N PRO A 607 8.09 -17.13 -5.03
CA PRO A 607 7.60 -16.48 -6.25
C PRO A 607 8.36 -17.03 -7.47
N LEU A 608 7.66 -17.82 -8.30
CA LEU A 608 8.23 -18.45 -9.50
C LEU A 608 8.29 -17.53 -10.74
N ILE A 609 7.70 -16.34 -10.67
CA ILE A 609 7.67 -15.33 -11.72
C ILE A 609 8.06 -13.96 -11.15
N THR A 610 8.87 -13.21 -11.89
CA THR A 610 9.15 -11.80 -11.60
C THR A 610 7.85 -11.00 -11.71
N VAL A 611 7.57 -10.11 -10.77
CA VAL A 611 6.23 -9.53 -10.68
C VAL A 611 5.86 -8.62 -11.85
N THR A 612 6.84 -8.05 -12.56
CA THR A 612 6.64 -7.40 -13.86
C THR A 612 5.92 -8.31 -14.87
N ASN A 613 6.25 -9.61 -14.92
CA ASN A 613 5.61 -10.58 -15.81
C ASN A 613 4.26 -11.07 -15.27
N SER A 614 4.05 -11.06 -13.95
CA SER A 614 2.75 -11.39 -13.35
C SER A 614 1.65 -10.37 -13.69
N LYS A 615 2.02 -9.12 -14.03
CA LYS A 615 1.10 -8.10 -14.54
C LYS A 615 0.36 -8.59 -15.78
N ILE A 616 1.00 -9.36 -16.66
CA ILE A 616 0.36 -9.92 -17.87
C ILE A 616 -0.82 -10.82 -17.47
N LEU A 617 -0.67 -11.62 -16.42
CA LEU A 617 -1.72 -12.52 -15.94
C LEU A 617 -2.90 -11.76 -15.32
N LEU A 618 -2.61 -10.75 -14.50
CA LEU A 618 -3.62 -9.93 -13.84
C LEU A 618 -4.34 -8.96 -14.79
N VAL A 619 -3.64 -8.45 -15.80
CA VAL A 619 -4.17 -7.47 -16.75
C VAL A 619 -4.91 -8.14 -17.91
N LEU A 620 -4.39 -9.27 -18.39
CA LEU A 620 -4.94 -9.93 -19.57
C LEU A 620 -5.90 -11.06 -19.17
N PHE A 621 -5.45 -12.03 -18.36
CA PHE A 621 -6.23 -13.25 -18.12
C PHE A 621 -7.37 -13.06 -17.12
N TYR A 622 -7.17 -12.27 -16.06
CA TYR A 622 -8.21 -12.02 -15.06
C TYR A 622 -9.49 -11.40 -15.67
N PRO A 623 -9.41 -10.39 -16.55
CA PRO A 623 -10.60 -9.80 -17.19
C PRO A 623 -11.25 -10.61 -18.31
N ILE A 624 -10.49 -11.50 -18.97
CA ILE A 624 -10.98 -12.22 -20.17
C ILE A 624 -12.23 -13.04 -19.85
N ASN A 625 -12.34 -13.59 -18.65
CA ASN A 625 -13.48 -14.38 -18.24
C ASN A 625 -14.80 -13.58 -18.33
N SER A 626 -14.83 -12.40 -17.69
CA SER A 626 -16.00 -11.51 -17.68
C SER A 626 -16.31 -10.91 -19.06
N CYS A 627 -15.31 -10.73 -19.92
CA CYS A 627 -15.50 -10.29 -21.30
C CYS A 627 -16.12 -11.38 -22.19
N THR A 628 -15.74 -12.64 -22.00
CA THR A 628 -16.12 -13.75 -22.88
C THR A 628 -17.57 -14.22 -22.62
N ASN A 629 -18.06 -14.08 -21.39
CA ASN A 629 -19.38 -14.53 -20.95
C ASN A 629 -20.56 -14.08 -21.84
N PRO A 630 -20.74 -12.77 -22.15
CA PRO A 630 -21.76 -12.29 -23.10
C PRO A 630 -21.75 -12.97 -24.47
N PHE A 631 -20.56 -13.19 -25.04
CA PHE A 631 -20.41 -13.81 -26.35
C PHE A 631 -20.81 -15.29 -26.32
N LEU A 632 -20.47 -16.00 -25.26
CA LEU A 632 -20.87 -17.38 -25.06
C LEU A 632 -22.40 -17.51 -24.96
N TYR A 633 -23.08 -16.58 -24.30
CA TYR A 633 -24.55 -16.56 -24.28
C TYR A 633 -25.17 -16.26 -25.64
N ALA A 634 -24.63 -15.28 -26.37
CA ALA A 634 -25.07 -14.94 -27.72
C ALA A 634 -24.92 -16.11 -28.69
N ILE A 635 -23.83 -16.88 -28.60
CA ILE A 635 -23.57 -18.00 -29.51
C ILE A 635 -24.38 -19.24 -29.12
N PHE A 636 -24.43 -19.56 -27.82
CA PHE A 636 -24.93 -20.85 -27.35
C PHE A 636 -26.40 -20.87 -26.91
N THR A 637 -26.99 -19.72 -26.52
CA THR A 637 -28.38 -19.67 -26.02
C THR A 637 -29.37 -19.26 -27.12
N ARG A 638 -30.11 -20.23 -27.67
CA ARG A 638 -31.12 -19.98 -28.72
C ARG A 638 -32.24 -19.03 -28.29
N ALA A 639 -32.67 -19.11 -27.03
CA ALA A 639 -33.69 -18.22 -26.47
C ALA A 639 -33.20 -16.76 -26.41
N PHE A 640 -31.95 -16.56 -25.98
CA PHE A 640 -31.32 -15.23 -25.96
C PHE A 640 -31.16 -14.67 -27.36
N ARG A 641 -30.70 -15.47 -28.34
CA ARG A 641 -30.65 -15.02 -29.74
C ARG A 641 -32.00 -14.59 -30.28
N LYS A 642 -33.07 -15.35 -29.98
CA LYS A 642 -34.43 -15.00 -30.40
C LYS A 642 -34.82 -13.63 -29.83
N ASP A 643 -34.62 -13.43 -28.53
CA ASP A 643 -34.96 -12.19 -27.84
C ASP A 643 -34.11 -11.00 -28.34
N ALA A 644 -32.81 -11.21 -28.58
CA ALA A 644 -31.90 -10.22 -29.14
C ALA A 644 -32.27 -9.82 -30.58
N TYR A 645 -32.62 -10.78 -31.44
CA TYR A 645 -33.07 -10.48 -32.82
C TYR A 645 -34.41 -9.73 -32.84
N ILE A 646 -35.32 -10.02 -31.92
CA ILE A 646 -36.58 -9.27 -31.78
C ILE A 646 -36.30 -7.82 -31.37
N LEU A 647 -35.39 -7.61 -30.41
CA LEU A 647 -34.97 -6.27 -30.00
C LEU A 647 -34.26 -5.51 -31.14
N LEU A 648 -33.33 -6.15 -31.84
CA LEU A 648 -32.64 -5.58 -33.01
C LEU A 648 -33.64 -5.17 -34.11
N SER A 649 -34.69 -5.96 -34.33
CA SER A 649 -35.74 -5.62 -35.29
C SER A 649 -36.58 -4.42 -34.86
N SER A 650 -36.74 -4.18 -33.55
CA SER A 650 -37.42 -2.97 -33.05
C SER A 650 -36.58 -1.70 -33.18
N MET A 651 -35.26 -1.84 -33.33
CA MET A 651 -34.31 -0.74 -33.59
C MET A 651 -33.98 -0.59 -35.09
N GLY A 652 -34.71 -1.27 -35.99
CA GLY A 652 -34.56 -1.11 -37.45
C GLY A 652 -33.47 -1.96 -38.13
N CYS A 653 -32.83 -2.91 -37.43
CA CYS A 653 -31.82 -3.81 -38.00
C CYS A 653 -32.25 -5.30 -37.96
N CYS A 654 -31.93 -6.09 -38.99
CA CYS A 654 -32.20 -7.54 -39.06
C CYS A 654 -33.69 -7.97 -39.10
N GLU A 655 -34.56 -7.20 -39.78
CA GLU A 655 -35.99 -7.45 -39.90
C GLU A 655 -36.35 -8.83 -40.50
N SER A 656 -35.57 -9.29 -41.50
CA SER A 656 -35.76 -10.60 -42.16
C SER A 656 -35.57 -11.81 -41.22
N LYS A 657 -34.59 -11.77 -40.31
CA LYS A 657 -34.34 -12.86 -39.34
C LYS A 657 -35.36 -12.86 -38.20
N ALA A 658 -35.83 -11.69 -37.74
CA ALA A 658 -36.86 -11.58 -36.72
C ALA A 658 -38.22 -12.12 -37.22
N ASN A 659 -38.57 -11.86 -38.47
CA ASN A 659 -39.80 -12.38 -39.09
C ASN A 659 -39.77 -13.91 -39.24
N LEU A 660 -38.61 -14.52 -39.52
CA LEU A 660 -38.46 -15.99 -39.55
C LEU A 660 -38.72 -16.64 -38.17
N TYR A 661 -38.33 -15.98 -37.08
CA TYR A 661 -38.62 -16.46 -35.71
C TYR A 661 -40.07 -16.20 -35.28
N ARG A 662 -40.70 -15.11 -35.73
CA ARG A 662 -42.16 -14.89 -35.55
C ARG A 662 -42.98 -15.96 -36.29
N MET A 663 -42.64 -16.27 -37.54
CA MET A 663 -43.29 -17.30 -38.37
C MET A 663 -43.25 -18.71 -37.73
N LYS A 664 -42.11 -19.09 -37.12
CA LYS A 664 -41.95 -20.37 -36.42
C LYS A 664 -42.81 -20.51 -35.17
N THR A 665 -43.18 -19.39 -34.54
CA THR A 665 -44.04 -19.36 -33.35
C THR A 665 -45.50 -19.56 -33.77
N TYR A 666 -45.91 -18.95 -34.88
CA TYR A 666 -47.26 -19.08 -35.46
C TYR A 666 -47.54 -20.50 -36.00
N CYS A 667 -46.56 -21.16 -36.64
CA CYS A 667 -46.71 -22.55 -37.09
C CYS A 667 -46.79 -23.55 -35.92
N SER A 668 -46.18 -23.25 -34.76
CA SER A 668 -46.24 -24.14 -33.58
C SER A 668 -47.57 -24.04 -32.82
N GLU A 669 -48.21 -22.86 -32.84
CA GLU A 669 -49.56 -22.65 -32.29
C GLU A 669 -50.65 -23.26 -33.19
N ASN A 670 -50.52 -23.20 -34.52
CA ASN A 670 -51.50 -23.81 -35.43
C ASN A 670 -51.46 -25.35 -35.43
N VAL A 671 -50.29 -25.97 -35.18
CA VAL A 671 -50.17 -27.44 -35.02
C VAL A 671 -50.73 -27.93 -33.68
N THR A 672 -50.73 -27.09 -32.64
CA THR A 672 -51.38 -27.41 -31.36
C THR A 672 -52.88 -27.18 -31.41
N ARG A 673 -53.36 -26.18 -32.17
CA ARG A 673 -54.81 -25.98 -32.43
C ARG A 673 -55.42 -27.07 -33.31
N SER A 674 -54.73 -27.55 -34.35
CA SER A 674 -55.26 -28.62 -35.22
C SER A 674 -55.35 -30.00 -34.55
N LYS A 675 -54.53 -30.27 -33.52
CA LYS A 675 -54.66 -31.48 -32.68
C LYS A 675 -55.82 -31.43 -31.68
N SER A 676 -56.41 -30.27 -31.43
CA SER A 676 -57.54 -30.11 -30.51
C SER A 676 -58.92 -30.22 -31.17
N SER A 677 -59.02 -30.29 -32.50
CA SER A 677 -60.30 -30.32 -33.23
C SER A 677 -60.55 -31.59 -34.06
N SER A 678 -59.75 -32.64 -33.92
CA SER A 678 -59.95 -33.93 -34.61
C SER A 678 -60.65 -34.93 -33.70
N GLY A 679 -61.95 -34.72 -33.48
CA GLY A 679 -62.81 -35.66 -32.77
C GLY A 679 -64.29 -35.39 -33.05
N SER A 680 -64.76 -35.71 -34.27
CA SER A 680 -66.14 -36.17 -34.57
C SER A 680 -66.43 -36.17 -36.09
N ASN A 681 -66.74 -37.37 -36.61
CA ASN A 681 -67.59 -37.75 -37.76
C ASN A 681 -67.45 -37.10 -39.15
N GLY A 682 -67.20 -37.96 -40.15
CA GLY A 682 -68.17 -38.25 -41.23
C GLY A 682 -68.05 -37.53 -42.59
N ASN A 683 -67.78 -38.34 -43.63
CA ASN A 683 -68.08 -38.19 -45.07
C ASN A 683 -67.32 -37.18 -45.98
N SER A 684 -66.62 -37.80 -46.93
CA SER A 684 -66.42 -37.45 -48.35
C SER A 684 -66.58 -36.00 -48.83
N LYS A 685 -65.46 -35.42 -49.29
CA LYS A 685 -65.20 -34.91 -50.67
C LYS A 685 -63.86 -34.16 -50.71
N ALA A 686 -62.94 -34.57 -51.58
CA ALA A 686 -61.96 -33.66 -52.19
C ALA A 686 -62.74 -32.74 -53.18
N PRO A 687 -62.33 -31.50 -53.52
CA PRO A 687 -60.96 -31.20 -53.98
C PRO A 687 -60.46 -29.72 -53.82
N ARG A 688 -59.30 -29.47 -54.46
CA ARG A 688 -58.78 -28.23 -55.10
C ARG A 688 -57.75 -27.37 -54.35
N ALA A 689 -56.52 -27.49 -54.85
CA ALA A 689 -55.53 -26.43 -54.91
C ALA A 689 -56.02 -25.24 -55.74
N VAL A 690 -55.78 -24.01 -55.26
CA VAL A 690 -55.69 -22.80 -56.10
C VAL A 690 -54.58 -21.89 -55.56
N VAL A 691 -53.74 -21.48 -56.50
CA VAL A 691 -52.55 -20.62 -56.49
C VAL A 691 -52.98 -19.13 -56.47
N TRP A 692 -52.11 -18.22 -56.00
CA TRP A 692 -51.72 -16.91 -56.61
C TRP A 692 -51.16 -15.96 -55.54
N MET A 693 -49.88 -15.57 -55.60
CA MET A 693 -49.18 -14.60 -56.48
C MET A 693 -49.13 -13.19 -55.89
N SER A 694 -47.88 -12.73 -55.80
CA SER A 694 -47.40 -11.37 -55.62
C SER A 694 -48.13 -10.33 -56.47
N SER A 695 -48.47 -9.18 -55.89
CA SER A 695 -48.59 -7.89 -56.59
C SER A 695 -48.60 -6.74 -55.58
N PHE A 696 -47.57 -5.88 -55.64
CA PHE A 696 -47.64 -4.50 -55.15
C PHE A 696 -48.68 -3.72 -55.96
N PRO A 697 -49.30 -2.67 -55.39
CA PRO A 697 -49.15 -1.39 -56.07
C PRO A 697 -49.01 -0.17 -55.17
N HIS A 698 -48.32 0.81 -55.76
CA HIS A 698 -48.26 2.24 -55.46
C HIS A 698 -49.60 2.86 -55.05
N VAL A 699 -49.54 3.81 -54.11
CA VAL A 699 -50.67 4.66 -53.69
C VAL A 699 -50.36 6.13 -53.99
N THR A 700 -51.34 6.79 -54.61
CA THR A 700 -51.77 8.22 -54.60
C THR A 700 -52.03 8.76 -56.01
N PRO A 701 -52.86 9.82 -56.22
CA PRO A 701 -53.88 10.44 -55.35
C PRO A 701 -55.22 10.81 -56.07
N ARG A 702 -56.28 11.14 -55.31
CA ARG A 702 -57.34 12.19 -55.53
C ARG A 702 -58.56 11.88 -54.64
N SER A 703 -58.90 12.71 -53.65
CA SER A 703 -59.64 14.00 -53.66
C SER A 703 -61.14 13.88 -53.97
N GLN A 704 -62.02 14.10 -52.98
CA GLN A 704 -62.86 15.31 -52.86
C GLN A 704 -63.92 15.22 -51.73
N MET A 705 -64.10 16.37 -51.03
CA MET A 705 -65.37 16.98 -50.53
C MET A 705 -66.21 16.24 -49.46
N GLN A 706 -66.84 16.85 -48.43
CA GLN A 706 -67.03 18.24 -47.95
C GLN A 706 -67.85 18.19 -46.63
N ARG A 707 -67.91 19.32 -45.89
CA ARG A 707 -68.80 19.73 -44.75
C ARG A 707 -68.25 19.47 -43.34
N VAL A 708 -68.17 20.44 -42.41
CA VAL A 708 -68.39 21.91 -42.36
C VAL A 708 -67.32 22.43 -41.40
#